data_AF-A0A2J6WZH1-F1
#
_entry.id   AF-A0A2J6WZH1-F1
#
_cell.length_a   1.000
_cell.length_b   1.000
_cell.length_c   1.000
_cell.angle_alpha   90.00
_cell.angle_beta   90.00
_cell.angle_gamma   90.00
#
_symmetry.space_group_name_H-M   'P 1'
#
loop_
_entity.id
_entity.type
_entity.pdbx_description
1 polymer ?
#
loop_
_entity_poly.entity_id
_entity_poly.type
_entity_poly.pdbx_seq_one_letter_code
_entity_poly.pdbx_strand_id
1 'polypeptide(L)'
;MKKIVIVESPKKAKEIAHFLGKDFIVKATVGHFKDLPEDEMGVDLKNYEPKFVIKSPNHKKILAEIKKAAEDAEVYIATDPDREGYAIGYFMWEELKKKAKQIKRAEFHEITKDHVQEKIKNAEDFEKTNFGLFKAFLGRRVGDRIVGYILSPIASREIGGKFSVGRVQSPAVRLIVEREREIMNFKPTPYYVISAILEKNNTKFVAIYEKQKIEDKQQAEELYQDIKDEKTAKVEKIEKKQVKQSPKPPFTTSTLQQTANSIYRFPAERTMSLAQDLFESGLITYHRTDSTRISEKAINEIRKLIQKEFGDEYLPKSPRVYKSKNTQADAHEAIRITNFVNLEKQRQLVEEKGLSEDHFKLLKLIYERTLACQMADALFERTNITLNIKNHTFKASGSVLKFKGFKAVYNFEEEEEETQNLPKLENGESIKIDNIKMEEKWTKPPPRYTEGSLVKKLEELGIGRPSTYATIIKTIKDRGYVVKEGSSLKPTQHAFDLIDYLNQKYGWVIDYNFTKKMEEFLDKVEENKKDWKEFVKELHQKSISKVKSAVSKKMLDYALDLAKKHGKDIDHILNDPEKIKEFIDNHADKKPSEKQVEYAKALSEKTGLKLTDKELSDKKTLKKWIDKAKKEAMKNYQLSEKQKNVLIKYGREDLIEKPAEALKFIASKLKKFKK
;
A
#
# COMPACT_ATOMS: atom_id res chain seq x y z
N MET A 1 -16.75 -29.21 -35.75
CA MET A 1 -16.64 -27.73 -35.73
C MET A 1 -15.49 -27.38 -34.81
N LYS A 2 -14.55 -26.51 -35.22
CA LYS A 2 -13.37 -26.19 -34.39
C LYS A 2 -13.80 -25.36 -33.18
N LYS A 3 -13.45 -25.82 -31.97
CA LYS A 3 -13.64 -25.08 -30.72
C LYS A 3 -12.29 -24.65 -30.19
N ILE A 4 -12.17 -23.37 -29.80
CA ILE A 4 -10.93 -22.83 -29.26
C ILE A 4 -11.20 -22.16 -27.90
N VAL A 5 -10.36 -22.44 -26.92
CA VAL A 5 -10.36 -21.77 -25.62
C VAL A 5 -9.11 -20.89 -25.52
N ILE A 6 -9.29 -19.64 -25.10
CA ILE A 6 -8.19 -18.67 -24.96
C ILE A 6 -8.08 -18.24 -23.51
N VAL A 7 -6.91 -18.41 -22.90
CA VAL A 7 -6.61 -18.04 -21.50
C VAL A 7 -5.37 -17.14 -21.40
N GLU A 8 -5.08 -16.60 -20.22
CA GLU A 8 -3.91 -15.72 -20.06
C GLU A 8 -2.56 -16.45 -20.01
N SER A 9 -2.46 -17.65 -19.40
CA SER A 9 -1.17 -18.31 -19.16
C SER A 9 -1.03 -19.69 -19.82
N PRO A 10 0.18 -20.09 -20.24
CA PRO A 10 0.44 -21.42 -20.82
C PRO A 10 0.16 -22.58 -19.87
N LYS A 11 0.40 -22.40 -18.56
CA LYS A 11 0.18 -23.43 -17.53
C LYS A 11 -1.30 -23.75 -17.39
N LYS A 12 -2.14 -22.71 -17.26
CA LYS A 12 -3.59 -22.82 -17.25
C LYS A 12 -4.12 -23.42 -18.57
N ALA A 13 -3.54 -23.06 -19.71
CA ALA A 13 -3.90 -23.64 -21.00
C ALA A 13 -3.67 -25.16 -21.03
N LYS A 14 -2.55 -25.64 -20.50
CA LYS A 14 -2.22 -27.07 -20.42
C LYS A 14 -3.21 -27.83 -19.54
N GLU A 15 -3.54 -27.28 -18.37
CA GLU A 15 -4.45 -27.91 -17.41
C GLU A 15 -5.89 -27.99 -17.97
N ILE A 16 -6.39 -26.90 -18.57
CA ILE A 16 -7.72 -26.88 -19.20
C ILE A 16 -7.79 -27.82 -20.40
N ALA A 17 -6.73 -27.88 -21.22
CA ALA A 17 -6.67 -28.80 -22.36
C ALA A 17 -6.79 -30.27 -21.90
N HIS A 18 -6.21 -30.62 -20.76
CA HIS A 18 -6.35 -31.95 -20.18
C HIS A 18 -7.81 -32.28 -19.82
N PHE A 19 -8.57 -31.32 -19.28
CA PHE A 19 -9.98 -31.53 -18.90
C PHE A 19 -10.97 -31.53 -20.06
N LEU A 20 -10.69 -30.74 -21.11
CA LEU A 20 -11.57 -30.60 -22.28
C LEU A 20 -11.30 -31.65 -23.37
N GLY A 21 -10.10 -32.23 -23.39
CA GLY A 21 -9.74 -33.26 -24.37
C GLY A 21 -9.51 -32.74 -25.78
N LYS A 22 -9.50 -33.64 -26.76
CA LYS A 22 -9.07 -33.38 -28.15
C LYS A 22 -10.03 -32.49 -28.96
N ASP A 23 -11.26 -32.30 -28.48
CA ASP A 23 -12.28 -31.51 -29.17
C ASP A 23 -12.03 -29.99 -29.09
N PHE A 24 -11.12 -29.56 -28.21
CA PHE A 24 -10.78 -28.16 -27.98
C PHE A 24 -9.32 -27.88 -28.26
N ILE A 25 -9.06 -26.78 -28.98
CA ILE A 25 -7.74 -26.18 -29.09
C ILE A 25 -7.62 -25.16 -27.96
N VAL A 26 -6.64 -25.29 -27.06
CA VAL A 26 -6.43 -24.29 -25.99
C VAL A 26 -5.19 -23.45 -26.30
N LYS A 27 -5.32 -22.13 -26.26
CA LYS A 27 -4.25 -21.16 -26.54
C LYS A 27 -4.11 -20.17 -25.39
N ALA A 28 -2.90 -19.64 -25.22
CA ALA A 28 -2.58 -18.65 -24.19
C ALA A 28 -2.15 -17.32 -24.82
N THR A 29 -2.58 -16.19 -24.22
CA THR A 29 -2.15 -14.84 -24.65
C THR A 29 -0.78 -14.45 -24.09
N VAL A 30 -0.32 -15.16 -23.05
CA VAL A 30 0.89 -14.85 -22.26
C VAL A 30 0.73 -13.50 -21.54
N GLY A 31 -0.41 -13.34 -20.88
CA GLY A 31 -0.81 -12.13 -20.16
C GLY A 31 -1.35 -11.04 -21.09
N HIS A 32 -1.20 -9.78 -20.66
CA HIS A 32 -1.56 -8.62 -21.48
C HIS A 32 -0.69 -8.55 -22.74
N PHE A 33 -1.33 -8.60 -23.90
CA PHE A 33 -0.65 -8.46 -25.20
C PHE A 33 -0.76 -7.05 -25.79
N LYS A 34 -1.66 -6.22 -25.27
CA LYS A 34 -1.81 -4.78 -25.56
C LYS A 34 -1.62 -3.94 -24.30
N ASP A 35 -1.00 -2.78 -24.43
CA ASP A 35 -0.90 -1.76 -23.38
C ASP A 35 -0.76 -0.36 -24.02
N LEU A 36 -0.86 0.69 -23.22
CA LEU A 36 -0.49 2.04 -23.62
C LEU A 36 1.01 2.09 -23.97
N PRO A 37 1.43 2.90 -24.96
CA PRO A 37 2.84 3.04 -25.34
C PRO A 37 3.70 3.50 -24.16
N GLU A 38 4.96 3.03 -24.12
CA GLU A 38 5.87 3.24 -22.99
C GLU A 38 6.43 4.68 -22.93
N ASP A 39 6.73 5.29 -24.07
CA ASP A 39 7.48 6.57 -24.13
C ASP A 39 6.61 7.81 -24.41
N GLU A 40 5.30 7.64 -24.59
CA GLU A 40 4.38 8.75 -24.85
C GLU A 40 3.11 8.65 -23.99
N MET A 41 2.34 9.73 -23.89
CA MET A 41 1.10 9.75 -23.10
C MET A 41 0.14 8.64 -23.53
N GLY A 42 0.00 8.39 -24.84
CA GLY A 42 -0.86 7.33 -25.37
C GLY A 42 -2.36 7.56 -25.13
N VAL A 43 -2.76 8.76 -24.70
CA VAL A 43 -4.13 9.15 -24.38
C VAL A 43 -4.39 10.54 -24.98
N ASP A 44 -5.47 10.69 -25.74
CA ASP A 44 -5.95 12.00 -26.19
C ASP A 44 -6.63 12.73 -25.01
N LEU A 45 -6.02 13.80 -24.53
CA LEU A 45 -6.50 14.54 -23.35
C LEU A 45 -7.82 15.30 -23.57
N LYS A 46 -8.33 15.39 -24.81
CA LYS A 46 -9.62 16.05 -25.11
C LYS A 46 -10.81 15.13 -24.86
N ASN A 47 -10.70 13.85 -25.21
CA ASN A 47 -11.79 12.87 -25.15
C ASN A 47 -11.45 11.63 -24.30
N TYR A 48 -10.22 11.59 -23.78
CA TYR A 48 -9.62 10.53 -22.97
C TYR A 48 -9.42 9.19 -23.68
N GLU A 49 -9.52 9.16 -25.01
CA GLU A 49 -9.38 7.92 -25.78
C GLU A 49 -7.92 7.41 -25.74
N PRO A 50 -7.70 6.16 -25.30
CA PRO A 50 -6.39 5.55 -25.27
C PRO A 50 -6.00 4.95 -26.63
N LYS A 51 -4.72 5.02 -26.96
CA LYS A 51 -4.11 4.30 -28.08
C LYS A 51 -3.32 3.12 -27.55
N PHE A 52 -3.88 1.92 -27.67
CA PHE A 52 -3.20 0.68 -27.29
C PHE A 52 -2.27 0.19 -28.40
N VAL A 53 -1.09 -0.30 -28.01
CA VAL A 53 -0.09 -0.93 -28.89
C VAL A 53 0.20 -2.34 -28.43
N ILE A 54 0.64 -3.20 -29.35
CA ILE A 54 1.08 -4.56 -29.00
C ILE A 54 2.40 -4.46 -28.24
N LYS A 55 2.48 -5.09 -27.05
CA LYS A 55 3.61 -4.92 -26.12
C LYS A 55 4.96 -5.40 -26.65
N SER A 56 4.97 -6.45 -27.48
CA SER A 56 6.22 -6.99 -28.00
C SER A 56 6.05 -7.76 -29.32
N PRO A 57 7.15 -7.96 -30.08
CA PRO A 57 7.13 -8.79 -31.29
C PRO A 57 6.64 -10.23 -31.03
N ASN A 58 6.93 -10.79 -29.84
CA ASN A 58 6.45 -12.12 -29.46
C ASN A 58 4.91 -12.16 -29.33
N HIS A 59 4.32 -11.16 -28.68
CA HIS A 59 2.87 -11.03 -28.59
C HIS A 59 2.21 -10.88 -29.97
N LYS A 60 2.88 -10.21 -30.92
CA LYS A 60 2.40 -10.09 -32.30
C LYS A 60 2.34 -11.46 -33.00
N LYS A 61 3.36 -12.31 -32.80
CA LYS A 61 3.38 -13.70 -33.33
C LYS A 61 2.26 -14.54 -32.71
N ILE A 62 2.14 -14.54 -31.38
CA ILE A 62 1.08 -15.27 -30.65
C ILE A 62 -0.31 -14.85 -31.12
N LEU A 63 -0.55 -13.53 -31.26
CA LEU A 63 -1.83 -13.01 -31.73
C LEU A 63 -2.16 -13.49 -33.16
N ALA A 64 -1.16 -13.54 -34.05
CA ALA A 64 -1.35 -14.06 -35.40
C ALA A 64 -1.74 -15.55 -35.40
N GLU A 65 -1.09 -16.36 -34.56
CA GLU A 65 -1.44 -17.78 -34.39
C GLU A 65 -2.87 -17.97 -33.85
N ILE A 66 -3.25 -17.19 -32.82
CA ILE A 66 -4.60 -17.24 -32.25
C ILE A 66 -5.64 -16.83 -33.30
N LYS A 67 -5.40 -15.75 -34.04
CA LYS A 67 -6.30 -15.31 -35.13
C LYS A 67 -6.50 -16.37 -36.19
N LYS A 68 -5.44 -17.10 -36.58
CA LYS A 68 -5.52 -18.20 -37.54
C LYS A 68 -6.30 -19.38 -36.97
N ALA A 69 -6.11 -19.72 -35.69
CA ALA A 69 -6.83 -20.82 -35.06
C ALA A 69 -8.31 -20.52 -34.80
N ALA A 70 -8.67 -19.23 -34.65
CA ALA A 70 -10.02 -18.76 -34.39
C ALA A 70 -10.90 -18.57 -35.64
N GLU A 71 -10.33 -18.70 -36.85
CA GLU A 71 -11.06 -18.52 -38.10
C GLU A 71 -12.20 -19.55 -38.25
N ASP A 72 -13.44 -19.05 -38.40
CA ASP A 72 -14.69 -19.82 -38.42
C ASP A 72 -14.90 -20.77 -37.22
N ALA A 73 -14.20 -20.53 -36.11
CA ALA A 73 -14.27 -21.34 -34.90
C ALA A 73 -15.33 -20.80 -33.91
N GLU A 74 -15.77 -21.68 -33.01
CA GLU A 74 -16.43 -21.26 -31.77
C GLU A 74 -15.35 -20.95 -30.73
N VAL A 75 -15.25 -19.68 -30.32
CA VAL A 75 -14.21 -19.17 -29.42
C VAL A 75 -14.77 -19.01 -28.01
N TYR A 76 -14.05 -19.51 -27.01
CA TYR A 76 -14.32 -19.31 -25.60
C TYR A 76 -13.17 -18.51 -24.99
N ILE A 77 -13.42 -17.26 -24.64
CA ILE A 77 -12.47 -16.42 -23.92
C ILE A 77 -12.61 -16.72 -22.44
N ALA A 78 -11.61 -17.37 -21.87
CA ALA A 78 -11.61 -17.86 -20.50
C ALA A 78 -10.51 -17.22 -19.63
N THR A 79 -10.33 -15.92 -19.82
CA THR A 79 -9.43 -15.11 -19.00
C THR A 79 -9.96 -14.95 -17.58
N ASP A 80 -9.07 -14.65 -16.65
CA ASP A 80 -9.40 -14.51 -15.23
C ASP A 80 -10.62 -13.60 -14.94
N PRO A 81 -11.39 -13.89 -13.86
CA PRO A 81 -12.59 -13.17 -13.48
C PRO A 81 -12.29 -11.91 -12.64
N ASP A 82 -11.33 -11.10 -13.10
CA ASP A 82 -11.04 -9.77 -12.55
C ASP A 82 -10.99 -8.71 -13.67
N ARG A 83 -10.84 -7.43 -13.31
CA ARG A 83 -10.79 -6.32 -14.30
C ARG A 83 -9.66 -6.48 -15.33
N GLU A 84 -8.49 -6.98 -14.90
CA GLU A 84 -7.32 -7.16 -15.76
C GLU A 84 -7.56 -8.32 -16.75
N GLY A 85 -8.02 -9.47 -16.24
CA GLY A 85 -8.40 -10.62 -17.04
C GLY A 85 -9.53 -10.29 -18.03
N TYR A 86 -10.55 -9.53 -17.61
CA TYR A 86 -11.59 -9.05 -18.52
C TYR A 86 -11.02 -8.14 -19.60
N ALA A 87 -10.06 -7.25 -19.29
CA ALA A 87 -9.43 -6.40 -20.31
C ALA A 87 -8.61 -7.20 -21.34
N ILE A 88 -7.86 -8.22 -20.91
CA ILE A 88 -7.20 -9.16 -21.84
C ILE A 88 -8.24 -9.81 -22.76
N GLY A 89 -9.34 -10.28 -22.17
CA GLY A 89 -10.43 -10.91 -22.89
C GLY A 89 -11.10 -9.96 -23.88
N TYR A 90 -11.36 -8.72 -23.49
CA TYR A 90 -11.94 -7.69 -24.34
C TYR A 90 -11.05 -7.38 -25.54
N PHE A 91 -9.75 -7.18 -25.32
CA PHE A 91 -8.82 -6.96 -26.42
C PHE A 91 -8.79 -8.15 -27.37
N MET A 92 -8.88 -9.37 -26.86
CA MET A 92 -8.93 -10.56 -27.70
C MET A 92 -10.24 -10.63 -28.50
N TRP A 93 -11.38 -10.39 -27.86
CA TRP A 93 -12.67 -10.30 -28.52
C TRP A 93 -12.65 -9.28 -29.66
N GLU A 94 -12.09 -8.09 -29.42
CA GLU A 94 -11.97 -7.04 -30.43
C GLU A 94 -11.16 -7.48 -31.65
N GLU A 95 -10.07 -8.23 -31.44
CA GLU A 95 -9.22 -8.76 -32.49
C GLU A 95 -9.84 -9.93 -33.28
N LEU A 96 -10.82 -10.61 -32.70
CA LEU A 96 -11.43 -11.84 -33.24
C LEU A 96 -12.86 -11.67 -33.77
N LYS A 97 -13.59 -10.62 -33.38
CA LYS A 97 -15.03 -10.45 -33.70
C LYS A 97 -15.40 -10.46 -35.18
N LYS A 98 -14.43 -10.20 -36.08
CA LYS A 98 -14.62 -10.27 -37.54
C LYS A 98 -14.10 -11.56 -38.18
N LYS A 99 -13.59 -12.51 -37.39
CA LYS A 99 -12.91 -13.74 -37.84
C LYS A 99 -13.53 -15.01 -37.26
N ALA A 100 -13.97 -14.95 -36.02
CA ALA A 100 -14.62 -16.06 -35.35
C ALA A 100 -16.08 -16.19 -35.76
N LYS A 101 -16.60 -17.41 -35.75
CA LYS A 101 -18.03 -17.66 -35.99
C LYS A 101 -18.88 -17.20 -34.80
N GLN A 102 -18.41 -17.46 -33.59
CA GLN A 102 -19.03 -17.04 -32.34
C GLN A 102 -17.94 -16.85 -31.29
N ILE A 103 -18.13 -15.85 -30.41
CA ILE A 103 -17.21 -15.61 -29.29
C ILE A 103 -18.02 -15.58 -28.00
N LYS A 104 -17.72 -16.51 -27.11
CA LYS A 104 -18.31 -16.63 -25.77
C LYS A 104 -17.27 -16.29 -24.70
N ARG A 105 -17.74 -15.96 -23.50
CA ARG A 105 -16.90 -15.79 -22.31
C ARG A 105 -17.23 -16.87 -21.28
N ALA A 106 -16.20 -17.46 -20.68
CA ALA A 106 -16.32 -18.46 -19.62
C ALA A 106 -15.43 -18.06 -18.44
N GLU A 107 -15.97 -18.07 -17.22
CA GLU A 107 -15.24 -17.63 -16.03
C GLU A 107 -14.97 -18.78 -15.07
N PHE A 108 -13.69 -19.05 -14.81
CA PHE A 108 -13.26 -20.10 -13.91
C PHE A 108 -12.81 -19.51 -12.57
N HIS A 109 -13.50 -19.87 -11.50
CA HIS A 109 -13.12 -19.51 -10.12
C HIS A 109 -12.30 -20.62 -9.44
N GLU A 110 -12.26 -21.80 -10.05
CA GLU A 110 -11.37 -22.91 -9.76
C GLU A 110 -11.09 -23.69 -11.05
N ILE A 111 -9.93 -24.33 -11.14
CA ILE A 111 -9.51 -25.10 -12.32
C ILE A 111 -9.68 -26.59 -12.00
N THR A 112 -10.94 -27.04 -11.90
CA THR A 112 -11.32 -28.44 -11.72
C THR A 112 -12.05 -28.94 -12.96
N LYS A 113 -12.01 -30.27 -13.22
CA LYS A 113 -12.63 -30.86 -14.41
C LYS A 113 -14.12 -30.50 -14.52
N ASP A 114 -14.87 -30.71 -13.44
CA ASP A 114 -16.31 -30.44 -13.38
C ASP A 114 -16.61 -28.96 -13.64
N HIS A 115 -15.90 -28.05 -12.94
CA HIS A 115 -16.13 -26.61 -13.05
C HIS A 115 -15.80 -26.07 -14.44
N VAL A 116 -14.69 -26.53 -15.03
CA VAL A 116 -14.27 -26.11 -16.39
C VAL A 116 -15.31 -26.57 -17.42
N GLN A 117 -15.76 -27.82 -17.36
CA GLN A 117 -16.76 -28.35 -18.30
C GLN A 117 -18.11 -27.66 -18.15
N GLU A 118 -18.55 -27.43 -16.90
CA GLU A 118 -19.79 -26.70 -16.59
C GLU A 118 -19.75 -25.26 -17.15
N LYS A 119 -18.68 -24.53 -16.88
CA LYS A 119 -18.53 -23.13 -17.31
C LYS A 119 -18.38 -22.96 -18.81
N ILE A 120 -17.77 -23.92 -19.51
CA ILE A 120 -17.76 -23.93 -20.98
C ILE A 120 -19.16 -24.20 -21.53
N LYS A 121 -19.91 -25.15 -20.95
CA LYS A 121 -21.28 -25.46 -21.37
C LYS A 121 -22.22 -24.27 -21.19
N ASN A 122 -22.07 -23.54 -20.08
CA ASN A 122 -22.90 -22.39 -19.72
C ASN A 122 -22.30 -21.04 -20.16
N ALA A 123 -21.32 -21.05 -21.08
CA ALA A 123 -20.67 -19.83 -21.53
C ALA A 123 -21.64 -18.94 -22.33
N GLU A 124 -21.62 -17.64 -22.05
CA GLU A 124 -22.48 -16.65 -22.68
C GLU A 124 -21.76 -15.95 -23.83
N ASP A 125 -22.51 -15.41 -24.80
CA ASP A 125 -21.93 -14.55 -25.83
C ASP A 125 -21.17 -13.39 -25.18
N PHE A 126 -19.94 -13.12 -25.63
CA PHE A 126 -19.07 -12.14 -24.99
C PHE A 126 -19.76 -10.77 -24.86
N GLU A 127 -20.52 -10.37 -25.89
CA GLU A 127 -21.27 -9.10 -25.97
C GLU A 127 -22.37 -8.95 -24.90
N LYS A 128 -22.85 -10.05 -24.32
CA LYS A 128 -23.86 -10.05 -23.25
C LYS A 128 -23.26 -9.96 -21.85
N THR A 129 -21.93 -10.03 -21.74
CA THR A 129 -21.24 -9.98 -20.44
C THR A 129 -20.98 -8.54 -19.97
N ASN A 130 -20.41 -8.38 -18.78
CA ASN A 130 -20.29 -7.07 -18.14
C ASN A 130 -19.11 -6.22 -18.70
N PHE A 131 -19.38 -5.40 -19.72
CA PHE A 131 -18.41 -4.45 -20.28
C PHE A 131 -17.99 -3.35 -19.29
N GLY A 132 -18.70 -3.18 -18.18
CA GLY A 132 -18.32 -2.29 -17.08
C GLY A 132 -16.93 -2.63 -16.51
N LEU A 133 -16.56 -3.92 -16.47
CA LEU A 133 -15.23 -4.37 -16.05
C LEU A 133 -14.11 -3.77 -16.92
N PHE A 134 -14.29 -3.79 -18.25
CA PHE A 134 -13.33 -3.16 -19.17
C PHE A 134 -13.30 -1.64 -19.02
N LYS A 135 -14.45 -0.98 -18.86
CA LYS A 135 -14.52 0.47 -18.63
C LYS A 135 -13.82 0.86 -17.32
N ALA A 136 -13.96 0.07 -16.26
CA ALA A 136 -13.28 0.29 -14.99
C ALA A 136 -11.76 0.10 -15.14
N PHE A 137 -11.32 -0.92 -15.91
CA PHE A 137 -9.92 -1.07 -16.29
C PHE A 137 -9.40 0.16 -17.05
N LEU A 138 -10.14 0.66 -18.05
CA LEU A 138 -9.77 1.88 -18.81
C LEU A 138 -9.66 3.09 -17.89
N GLY A 139 -10.67 3.34 -17.06
CA GLY A 139 -10.66 4.43 -16.08
C GLY A 139 -9.41 4.40 -15.21
N ARG A 140 -9.08 3.23 -14.65
CA ARG A 140 -7.87 3.05 -13.86
C ARG A 140 -6.61 3.31 -14.68
N ARG A 141 -6.44 2.63 -15.81
CA ARG A 141 -5.21 2.66 -16.63
C ARG A 141 -4.93 4.06 -17.17
N VAL A 142 -5.97 4.73 -17.69
CA VAL A 142 -5.89 6.09 -18.23
C VAL A 142 -5.72 7.12 -17.12
N GLY A 143 -6.47 6.98 -16.02
CA GLY A 143 -6.35 7.88 -14.86
C GLY A 143 -4.96 7.84 -14.24
N ASP A 144 -4.43 6.65 -13.99
CA ASP A 144 -3.08 6.48 -13.43
C ASP A 144 -1.99 6.98 -14.42
N ARG A 145 -2.21 6.79 -15.74
CA ARG A 145 -1.33 7.34 -16.79
C ARG A 145 -1.27 8.87 -16.75
N ILE A 146 -2.42 9.53 -16.69
CA ILE A 146 -2.53 11.00 -16.64
C ILE A 146 -1.85 11.57 -15.39
N VAL A 147 -2.18 11.03 -14.21
CA VAL A 147 -1.58 11.49 -12.95
C VAL A 147 -0.06 11.31 -12.99
N GLY A 148 0.41 10.14 -13.43
CA GLY A 148 1.83 9.83 -13.54
C GLY A 148 2.57 10.76 -14.50
N TYR A 149 2.11 10.89 -15.75
CA TYR A 149 2.81 11.65 -16.79
C TYR A 149 2.75 13.15 -16.58
N ILE A 150 1.71 13.68 -15.92
CA ILE A 150 1.63 15.11 -15.62
C ILE A 150 2.47 15.44 -14.39
N LEU A 151 2.28 14.74 -13.27
CA LEU A 151 2.85 15.16 -11.99
C LEU A 151 4.29 14.70 -11.77
N SER A 152 4.68 13.53 -12.29
CA SER A 152 6.04 12.99 -12.07
C SER A 152 7.15 13.90 -12.64
N PRO A 153 7.04 14.42 -13.88
CA PRO A 153 8.04 15.34 -14.42
C PRO A 153 8.08 16.68 -13.68
N ILE A 154 6.92 17.16 -13.21
CA ILE A 154 6.83 18.42 -12.44
C ILE A 154 7.54 18.25 -11.10
N ALA A 155 7.20 17.21 -10.34
CA ALA A 155 7.86 16.91 -9.06
C ALA A 155 9.37 16.77 -9.25
N SER A 156 9.79 15.94 -10.22
CA SER A 156 11.21 15.71 -10.54
C SER A 156 11.99 17.00 -10.83
N ARG A 157 11.38 17.93 -11.56
CA ARG A 157 11.98 19.23 -11.91
C ARG A 157 12.05 20.17 -10.71
N GLU A 158 11.02 20.21 -9.87
CA GLU A 158 10.90 21.19 -8.79
C GLU A 158 11.73 20.83 -7.56
N ILE A 159 11.80 19.55 -7.19
CA ILE A 159 12.58 19.12 -6.01
C ILE A 159 13.94 18.49 -6.37
N GLY A 160 14.20 18.26 -7.65
CA GLY A 160 15.48 17.78 -8.17
C GLY A 160 15.71 16.29 -7.95
N GLY A 161 15.70 15.51 -9.03
CA GLY A 161 15.88 14.05 -8.99
C GLY A 161 14.89 13.34 -9.92
N LYS A 162 14.70 12.03 -9.75
CA LYS A 162 13.71 11.24 -10.51
C LYS A 162 12.60 10.77 -9.58
N PHE A 163 11.43 11.40 -9.67
CA PHE A 163 10.29 11.13 -8.79
C PHE A 163 9.08 10.57 -9.54
N SER A 164 8.60 9.41 -9.08
CA SER A 164 7.33 8.75 -9.36
C SER A 164 6.11 9.27 -8.57
N VAL A 165 5.20 10.08 -9.14
CA VAL A 165 3.88 10.35 -8.53
C VAL A 165 2.84 9.35 -9.02
N GLY A 166 2.01 8.82 -8.12
CA GLY A 166 0.92 7.91 -8.50
C GLY A 166 -0.22 7.89 -7.48
N ARG A 167 -1.45 7.79 -7.98
CA ARG A 167 -2.68 7.93 -7.17
C ARG A 167 -2.78 6.96 -5.99
N VAL A 168 -2.33 5.72 -6.15
CA VAL A 168 -2.36 4.71 -5.07
C VAL A 168 -0.98 4.51 -4.44
N GLN A 169 0.08 4.69 -5.22
CA GLN A 169 1.46 4.59 -4.75
C GLN A 169 1.80 5.70 -3.74
N SER A 170 1.51 6.97 -4.04
CA SER A 170 1.89 8.10 -3.21
C SER A 170 1.21 8.08 -1.83
N PRO A 171 -0.09 7.73 -1.69
CA PRO A 171 -0.69 7.45 -0.38
C PRO A 171 -0.01 6.30 0.37
N ALA A 172 0.41 5.22 -0.31
CA ALA A 172 1.12 4.13 0.36
C ALA A 172 2.50 4.58 0.89
N VAL A 173 3.23 5.42 0.14
CA VAL A 173 4.47 6.06 0.61
C VAL A 173 4.18 6.97 1.80
N ARG A 174 3.08 7.74 1.76
CA ARG A 174 2.65 8.62 2.85
C ARG A 174 2.44 7.85 4.15
N LEU A 175 1.78 6.68 4.13
CA LEU A 175 1.57 5.86 5.33
C LEU A 175 2.89 5.51 6.03
N ILE A 176 3.92 5.15 5.25
CA ILE A 176 5.22 4.78 5.78
C ILE A 176 5.96 6.01 6.32
N VAL A 177 5.89 7.15 5.62
CA VAL A 177 6.48 8.42 6.06
C VAL A 177 5.81 8.93 7.35
N GLU A 178 4.48 8.86 7.45
CA GLU A 178 3.74 9.24 8.66
C GLU A 178 4.13 8.36 9.86
N ARG A 179 4.20 7.03 9.67
CA ARG A 179 4.69 6.12 10.71
C ARG A 179 6.11 6.44 11.14
N GLU A 180 7.00 6.77 10.21
CA GLU A 180 8.38 7.14 10.57
C GLU A 180 8.42 8.46 11.35
N ARG A 181 7.56 9.44 11.00
CA ARG A 181 7.41 10.68 11.78
C ARG A 181 6.86 10.42 13.18
N GLU A 182 5.89 9.52 13.33
CA GLU A 182 5.40 9.08 14.63
C GLU A 182 6.55 8.51 15.48
N ILE A 183 7.39 7.65 14.89
CA ILE A 183 8.55 7.06 15.56
C ILE A 183 9.59 8.14 15.93
N MET A 184 9.94 9.04 15.01
CA MET A 184 10.94 10.09 15.21
C MET A 184 10.52 11.12 16.27
N ASN A 185 9.22 11.43 16.35
CA ASN A 185 8.68 12.39 17.30
C ASN A 185 8.26 11.76 18.63
N PHE A 186 8.30 10.43 18.74
CA PHE A 186 7.93 9.71 19.95
C PHE A 186 8.93 10.01 21.07
N LYS A 187 8.41 10.48 22.21
CA LYS A 187 9.19 10.69 23.43
C LYS A 187 8.84 9.57 24.42
N PRO A 188 9.73 8.60 24.65
CA PRO A 188 9.49 7.56 25.64
C PRO A 188 9.23 8.18 27.01
N THR A 189 8.14 7.77 27.64
CA THR A 189 7.83 8.06 29.04
C THR A 189 8.00 6.80 29.87
N PRO A 190 8.55 6.90 31.09
CA PRO A 190 8.60 5.79 32.01
C PRO A 190 7.20 5.46 32.54
N TYR A 191 6.99 4.20 32.88
CA TYR A 191 5.86 3.74 33.67
C TYR A 191 6.31 2.58 34.56
N TYR A 192 5.69 2.44 35.71
CA TYR A 192 6.07 1.48 36.72
C TYR A 192 5.02 0.37 36.77
N VAL A 193 5.49 -0.86 36.83
CA VAL A 193 4.67 -2.06 37.01
C VAL A 193 5.04 -2.69 38.34
N ILE A 194 4.07 -2.78 39.25
CA ILE A 194 4.26 -3.45 40.54
C ILE A 194 3.62 -4.83 40.44
N SER A 195 4.40 -5.85 40.75
CA SER A 195 4.00 -7.25 40.67
C SER A 195 4.37 -8.00 41.94
N ALA A 196 3.47 -8.87 42.39
CA ALA A 196 3.71 -9.82 43.46
C ALA A 196 3.91 -11.21 42.85
N ILE A 197 5.03 -11.85 43.17
CA ILE A 197 5.32 -13.25 42.86
C ILE A 197 4.82 -14.07 44.06
N LEU A 198 3.79 -14.86 43.83
CA LEU A 198 3.14 -15.69 44.84
C LEU A 198 3.45 -17.16 44.60
N GLU A 199 3.43 -17.95 45.66
CA GLU A 199 3.70 -19.39 45.58
C GLU A 199 2.67 -20.20 46.37
N LYS A 200 2.13 -21.25 45.74
CA LYS A 200 1.34 -22.28 46.42
C LYS A 200 1.63 -23.63 45.78
N ASN A 201 1.85 -24.67 46.61
CA ASN A 201 2.08 -26.04 46.15
C ASN A 201 3.15 -26.14 45.05
N ASN A 202 4.31 -25.49 45.26
CA ASN A 202 5.41 -25.36 44.31
C ASN A 202 5.05 -24.72 42.95
N THR A 203 3.88 -24.10 42.83
CA THR A 203 3.46 -23.36 41.63
C THR A 203 3.60 -21.86 41.91
N LYS A 204 4.52 -21.21 41.19
CA LYS A 204 4.68 -19.75 41.23
C LYS A 204 3.77 -19.08 40.21
N PHE A 205 3.16 -17.97 40.61
CA PHE A 205 2.31 -17.16 39.75
C PHE A 205 2.48 -15.68 40.09
N VAL A 206 2.19 -14.81 39.13
CA VAL A 206 2.38 -13.37 39.21
C VAL A 206 1.03 -12.66 39.25
N ALA A 207 0.82 -11.83 40.27
CA ALA A 207 -0.28 -10.88 40.32
C ALA A 207 0.25 -9.46 40.07
N ILE A 208 -0.45 -8.69 39.25
CA ILE A 208 -0.08 -7.31 38.90
C ILE A 208 -1.04 -6.36 39.61
N TYR A 209 -0.52 -5.26 40.13
CA TYR A 209 -1.36 -4.20 40.72
C TYR A 209 -2.43 -3.73 39.72
N GLU A 210 -3.64 -3.46 40.19
CA GLU A 210 -4.82 -3.31 39.31
C GLU A 210 -4.70 -2.23 38.24
N LYS A 211 -3.93 -1.16 38.48
CA LYS A 211 -3.73 -0.08 37.51
C LYS A 211 -2.79 -0.47 36.36
N GLN A 212 -2.09 -1.61 36.45
CA GLN A 212 -1.11 -2.20 35.51
C GLN A 212 0.08 -1.31 35.12
N LYS A 213 -0.13 -0.03 34.89
CA LYS A 213 0.87 0.99 34.54
C LYS A 213 0.66 2.20 35.44
N ILE A 214 1.67 2.55 36.23
CA ILE A 214 1.68 3.73 37.08
C ILE A 214 2.66 4.71 36.43
N GLU A 215 2.20 5.87 35.97
CA GLU A 215 3.07 6.84 35.28
C GLU A 215 3.86 7.71 36.26
N ASP A 216 3.31 7.94 37.46
CA ASP A 216 3.96 8.72 38.52
C ASP A 216 4.93 7.86 39.33
N LYS A 217 6.20 8.26 39.35
CA LYS A 217 7.26 7.54 40.06
C LYS A 217 7.06 7.56 41.57
N GLN A 218 6.68 8.70 42.14
CA GLN A 218 6.50 8.84 43.58
C GLN A 218 5.34 7.95 44.06
N GLN A 219 4.22 7.95 43.33
CA GLN A 219 3.10 7.06 43.63
C GLN A 219 3.50 5.57 43.57
N ALA A 220 4.32 5.19 42.59
CA ALA A 220 4.80 3.82 42.47
C ALA A 220 5.73 3.44 43.63
N GLU A 221 6.64 4.34 44.03
CA GLU A 221 7.56 4.14 45.14
C GLU A 221 6.82 4.08 46.49
N GLU A 222 5.87 4.99 46.74
CA GLU A 222 5.02 4.97 47.94
C GLU A 222 4.27 3.64 48.05
N LEU A 223 3.61 3.21 46.97
CA LEU A 223 2.91 1.92 46.93
C LEU A 223 3.86 0.75 47.15
N TYR A 224 5.02 0.74 46.50
CA TYR A 224 6.01 -0.34 46.67
C TYR A 224 6.55 -0.39 48.09
N GLN A 225 6.92 0.75 48.69
CA GLN A 225 7.42 0.80 50.06
C GLN A 225 6.37 0.36 51.08
N ASP A 226 5.09 0.64 50.82
CA ASP A 226 4.00 0.22 51.69
C ASP A 226 3.86 -1.32 51.75
N ILE A 227 4.07 -2.01 50.63
CA ILE A 227 3.82 -3.46 50.53
C ILE A 227 5.07 -4.35 50.49
N LYS A 228 6.28 -3.82 50.26
CA LYS A 228 7.49 -4.62 49.94
C LYS A 228 7.83 -5.71 50.96
N ASP A 229 7.49 -5.51 52.23
CA ASP A 229 7.83 -6.42 53.32
C ASP A 229 6.70 -7.43 53.62
N GLU A 230 5.55 -7.29 52.97
CA GLU A 230 4.41 -8.19 53.11
C GLU A 230 4.78 -9.61 52.67
N LYS A 231 4.43 -10.59 53.50
CA LYS A 231 4.73 -12.00 53.27
C LYS A 231 3.54 -12.81 52.81
N THR A 232 2.34 -12.22 52.86
CA THR A 232 1.09 -12.90 52.54
C THR A 232 0.15 -12.00 51.77
N ALA A 233 -0.56 -12.59 50.80
CA ALA A 233 -1.66 -11.95 50.08
C ALA A 233 -2.96 -12.71 50.39
N LYS A 234 -4.07 -12.00 50.62
CA LYS A 234 -5.37 -12.62 50.84
C LYS A 234 -6.14 -12.72 49.54
N VAL A 235 -6.67 -13.89 49.20
CA VAL A 235 -7.57 -14.07 48.07
C VAL A 235 -8.93 -13.46 48.41
N GLU A 236 -9.33 -12.42 47.69
CA GLU A 236 -10.65 -11.80 47.88
C GLU A 236 -11.71 -12.45 46.99
N LYS A 237 -11.34 -12.74 45.74
CA LYS A 237 -12.29 -13.21 44.74
C LYS A 237 -11.62 -14.07 43.69
N ILE A 238 -12.23 -15.21 43.39
CA ILE A 238 -11.88 -16.08 42.27
C ILE A 238 -13.06 -16.13 41.30
N GLU A 239 -12.82 -15.77 40.05
CA GLU A 239 -13.81 -15.89 38.97
C GLU A 239 -13.32 -16.87 37.91
N LYS A 240 -14.08 -17.94 37.68
CA LYS A 240 -13.87 -18.85 36.57
C LYS A 240 -14.91 -18.60 35.49
N LYS A 241 -14.46 -18.39 34.26
CA LYS A 241 -15.33 -18.18 33.10
C LYS A 241 -14.85 -19.04 31.94
N GLN A 242 -15.80 -19.72 31.30
CA GLN A 242 -15.53 -20.36 30.02
C GLN A 242 -15.48 -19.27 28.94
N VAL A 243 -14.35 -19.17 28.24
CA VAL A 243 -14.14 -18.22 27.15
C VAL A 243 -14.08 -19.02 25.85
N LYS A 244 -14.90 -18.63 24.88
CA LYS A 244 -14.87 -19.20 23.53
C LYS A 244 -14.01 -18.33 22.65
N GLN A 245 -13.20 -18.99 21.83
CA GLN A 245 -12.50 -18.35 20.74
C GLN A 245 -12.97 -18.96 19.42
N SER A 246 -13.52 -18.12 18.55
CA SER A 246 -14.02 -18.56 17.25
C SER A 246 -12.93 -18.53 16.17
N PRO A 247 -12.99 -19.47 15.21
CA PRO A 247 -12.08 -19.47 14.08
C PRO A 247 -12.25 -18.23 13.20
N LYS A 248 -11.13 -17.75 12.65
CA LYS A 248 -11.16 -16.66 11.66
C LYS A 248 -11.87 -17.10 10.36
N PRO A 249 -12.38 -16.14 9.57
CA PRO A 249 -12.92 -16.42 8.24
C PRO A 249 -11.90 -17.10 7.32
N PRO A 250 -12.36 -17.75 6.23
CA PRO A 250 -11.47 -18.21 5.16
C PRO A 250 -10.70 -17.03 4.54
N PHE A 251 -9.61 -17.35 3.84
CA PHE A 251 -8.72 -16.30 3.33
C PHE A 251 -9.38 -15.45 2.24
N THR A 252 -9.19 -14.15 2.38
CA THR A 252 -9.19 -13.17 1.28
C THR A 252 -7.75 -12.96 0.81
N THR A 253 -7.55 -12.23 -0.29
CA THR A 253 -6.20 -11.88 -0.76
C THR A 253 -5.40 -11.11 0.28
N SER A 254 -6.03 -10.14 0.95
CA SER A 254 -5.37 -9.33 1.98
C SER A 254 -4.94 -10.18 3.17
N THR A 255 -5.83 -11.02 3.68
CA THR A 255 -5.54 -11.86 4.86
C THR A 255 -4.53 -12.97 4.53
N LEU A 256 -4.54 -13.53 3.30
CA LEU A 256 -3.51 -14.47 2.85
C LEU A 256 -2.13 -13.81 2.82
N GLN A 257 -2.00 -12.61 2.23
CA GLN A 257 -0.73 -11.88 2.18
C GLN A 257 -0.23 -11.52 3.58
N GLN A 258 -1.12 -11.07 4.47
CA GLN A 258 -0.79 -10.76 5.87
C GLN A 258 -0.24 -11.99 6.60
N THR A 259 -0.97 -13.10 6.54
CA THR A 259 -0.62 -14.31 7.28
C THR A 259 0.63 -14.98 6.70
N ALA A 260 0.77 -15.08 5.37
CA ALA A 260 1.97 -15.61 4.72
C ALA A 260 3.22 -14.77 5.04
N ASN A 261 3.08 -13.44 5.14
CA ASN A 261 4.17 -12.56 5.56
C ASN A 261 4.52 -12.74 7.05
N SER A 262 3.53 -12.95 7.91
CA SER A 262 3.77 -13.12 9.34
C SER A 262 4.48 -14.46 9.62
N ILE A 263 3.95 -15.56 9.10
CA ILE A 263 4.42 -16.93 9.38
C ILE A 263 5.67 -17.29 8.58
N TYR A 264 5.63 -17.12 7.26
CA TYR A 264 6.69 -17.60 6.36
C TYR A 264 7.62 -16.49 5.87
N ARG A 265 7.39 -15.24 6.29
CA ARG A 265 8.13 -14.05 5.81
C ARG A 265 8.04 -13.86 4.29
N PHE A 266 7.06 -14.48 3.64
CA PHE A 266 6.84 -14.31 2.20
C PHE A 266 6.46 -12.85 1.90
N PRO A 267 7.15 -12.18 0.97
CA PRO A 267 6.69 -10.90 0.43
C PRO A 267 5.31 -11.03 -0.22
N ALA A 268 4.58 -9.92 -0.32
CA ALA A 268 3.27 -9.89 -0.97
C ALA A 268 3.34 -10.41 -2.43
N GLU A 269 4.36 -9.99 -3.18
CA GLU A 269 4.61 -10.46 -4.56
C GLU A 269 4.86 -11.97 -4.63
N ARG A 270 5.72 -12.51 -3.75
CA ARG A 270 6.00 -13.95 -3.70
C ARG A 270 4.75 -14.75 -3.36
N THR A 271 3.96 -14.26 -2.41
CA THR A 271 2.69 -14.89 -2.01
C THR A 271 1.72 -14.96 -3.19
N MET A 272 1.57 -13.87 -3.94
CA MET A 272 0.67 -13.84 -5.11
C MET A 272 1.19 -14.71 -6.26
N SER A 273 2.50 -14.76 -6.49
CA SER A 273 3.09 -15.67 -7.50
C SER A 273 2.82 -17.14 -7.15
N LEU A 274 3.07 -17.56 -5.92
CA LEU A 274 2.81 -18.93 -5.47
C LEU A 274 1.31 -19.25 -5.54
N ALA A 275 0.44 -18.31 -5.17
CA ALA A 275 -1.01 -18.49 -5.23
C ALA A 275 -1.52 -18.59 -6.69
N GLN A 276 -0.97 -17.80 -7.62
CA GLN A 276 -1.25 -17.94 -9.05
C GLN A 276 -0.87 -19.36 -9.52
N ASP A 277 0.32 -19.83 -9.18
CA ASP A 277 0.79 -21.15 -9.56
C ASP A 277 -0.09 -22.29 -9.02
N LEU A 278 -0.56 -22.17 -7.77
CA LEU A 278 -1.49 -23.13 -7.15
C LEU A 278 -2.87 -23.09 -7.82
N PHE A 279 -3.39 -21.90 -8.12
CA PHE A 279 -4.68 -21.74 -8.81
C PHE A 279 -4.65 -22.34 -10.21
N GLU A 280 -3.63 -22.03 -11.00
CA GLU A 280 -3.46 -22.56 -12.36
C GLU A 280 -3.23 -24.07 -12.39
N SER A 281 -2.73 -24.64 -11.29
CA SER A 281 -2.58 -26.10 -11.12
C SER A 281 -3.85 -26.76 -10.56
N GLY A 282 -4.92 -26.01 -10.33
CA GLY A 282 -6.21 -26.52 -9.84
C GLY A 282 -6.21 -26.92 -8.37
N LEU A 283 -5.31 -26.40 -7.54
CA LEU A 283 -5.17 -26.75 -6.12
C LEU A 283 -5.89 -25.79 -5.16
N ILE A 284 -6.14 -24.56 -5.60
CA ILE A 284 -6.89 -23.54 -4.85
C ILE A 284 -7.88 -22.81 -5.76
N THR A 285 -8.85 -22.13 -5.15
CA THR A 285 -9.73 -21.17 -5.83
C THR A 285 -8.98 -19.88 -6.22
N TYR A 286 -9.63 -19.04 -7.01
CA TYR A 286 -9.06 -17.78 -7.48
C TYR A 286 -8.58 -16.90 -6.33
N HIS A 287 -7.31 -16.51 -6.37
CA HIS A 287 -6.58 -15.94 -5.25
C HIS A 287 -6.65 -14.40 -5.17
N ARG A 288 -7.35 -13.74 -6.10
CA ARG A 288 -7.64 -12.29 -6.08
C ARG A 288 -9.11 -12.06 -5.75
N THR A 289 -9.41 -12.05 -4.46
CA THR A 289 -10.77 -12.01 -3.93
C THR A 289 -10.79 -11.23 -2.61
N ASP A 290 -11.82 -10.42 -2.41
CA ASP A 290 -12.19 -9.81 -1.14
C ASP A 290 -13.35 -10.55 -0.45
N SER A 291 -13.80 -11.66 -1.02
CA SER A 291 -14.89 -12.49 -0.51
C SER A 291 -14.43 -13.45 0.58
N THR A 292 -15.28 -13.64 1.59
CA THR A 292 -15.13 -14.72 2.58
C THR A 292 -16.15 -15.85 2.38
N ARG A 293 -16.95 -15.78 1.31
CA ARG A 293 -17.98 -16.77 0.98
C ARG A 293 -17.34 -18.10 0.56
N ILE A 294 -17.91 -19.22 1.00
CA ILE A 294 -17.61 -20.56 0.48
C ILE A 294 -18.91 -21.14 -0.09
N SER A 295 -18.85 -21.80 -1.24
CA SER A 295 -19.99 -22.47 -1.86
C SER A 295 -20.52 -23.60 -0.99
N GLU A 296 -21.83 -23.87 -1.06
CA GLU A 296 -22.48 -24.94 -0.28
C GLU A 296 -21.86 -26.31 -0.56
N LYS A 297 -21.54 -26.60 -1.83
CA LYS A 297 -20.84 -27.83 -2.24
C LYS A 297 -19.51 -27.97 -1.49
N ALA A 298 -18.68 -26.92 -1.49
CA ALA A 298 -17.40 -26.94 -0.80
C ALA A 298 -17.55 -27.02 0.73
N ILE A 299 -18.52 -26.31 1.32
CA ILE A 299 -18.81 -26.40 2.77
C ILE A 299 -19.11 -27.86 3.16
N ASN A 300 -19.93 -28.56 2.38
CA ASN A 300 -20.28 -29.95 2.67
C ASN A 300 -19.05 -30.87 2.61
N GLU A 301 -18.18 -30.71 1.62
CA GLU A 301 -16.95 -31.50 1.51
C GLU A 301 -15.93 -31.16 2.62
N ILE A 302 -15.78 -29.89 2.98
CA ILE A 302 -14.94 -29.45 4.10
C ILE A 302 -15.43 -30.10 5.41
N ARG A 303 -16.74 -30.09 5.66
CA ARG A 303 -17.34 -30.68 6.86
C ARG A 303 -17.13 -32.19 6.94
N LYS A 304 -17.28 -32.90 5.82
CA LYS A 304 -16.96 -34.34 5.73
C LYS A 304 -15.49 -34.60 6.03
N LEU A 305 -14.59 -33.78 5.49
CA LEU A 305 -13.16 -33.91 5.74
C LEU A 305 -12.81 -33.65 7.22
N ILE A 306 -13.40 -32.63 7.85
CA ILE A 306 -13.23 -32.36 9.28
C ILE A 306 -13.71 -33.56 10.11
N GLN A 307 -14.91 -34.08 9.83
CA GLN A 307 -15.46 -35.22 10.53
C GLN A 307 -14.55 -36.45 10.44
N LYS A 308 -14.01 -36.72 9.24
CA LYS A 308 -13.11 -37.84 8.99
C LYS A 308 -11.77 -37.71 9.71
N GLU A 309 -11.16 -36.52 9.69
CA GLU A 309 -9.79 -36.33 10.19
C GLU A 309 -9.73 -35.98 11.68
N PHE A 310 -10.79 -35.38 12.25
CA PHE A 310 -10.80 -34.88 13.62
C PHE A 310 -11.94 -35.42 14.49
N GLY A 311 -13.02 -35.96 13.90
CA GLY A 311 -14.18 -36.48 14.63
C GLY A 311 -15.30 -35.45 14.85
N ASP A 312 -16.45 -35.94 15.33
CA ASP A 312 -17.70 -35.18 15.43
C ASP A 312 -17.63 -33.98 16.38
N GLU A 313 -16.82 -34.06 17.44
CA GLU A 313 -16.66 -32.99 18.43
C GLU A 313 -16.03 -31.72 17.85
N TYR A 314 -15.27 -31.84 16.75
CA TYR A 314 -14.66 -30.71 16.04
C TYR A 314 -15.59 -30.09 14.99
N LEU A 315 -16.75 -30.70 14.74
CA LEU A 315 -17.71 -30.24 13.74
C LEU A 315 -18.86 -29.48 14.41
N PRO A 316 -19.04 -28.17 14.13
CA PRO A 316 -20.20 -27.43 14.61
C PRO A 316 -21.50 -27.99 14.05
N LYS A 317 -22.57 -27.93 14.86
CA LYS A 317 -23.92 -28.42 14.50
C LYS A 317 -24.42 -27.85 13.17
N SER A 318 -24.19 -26.56 12.93
CA SER A 318 -24.52 -25.88 11.67
C SER A 318 -23.26 -25.38 10.97
N PRO A 319 -23.26 -25.27 9.63
CA PRO A 319 -22.18 -24.61 8.90
C PRO A 319 -21.92 -23.19 9.40
N ARG A 320 -20.65 -22.76 9.36
CA ARG A 320 -20.29 -21.38 9.69
C ARG A 320 -20.36 -20.53 8.43
N VAL A 321 -21.06 -19.40 8.52
CA VAL A 321 -21.18 -18.42 7.45
C VAL A 321 -20.45 -17.14 7.85
N TYR A 322 -19.57 -16.67 6.97
CA TYR A 322 -18.83 -15.43 7.15
C TYR A 322 -19.34 -14.39 6.15
N LYS A 323 -19.60 -13.18 6.65
CA LYS A 323 -20.06 -12.06 5.82
C LYS A 323 -18.84 -11.31 5.28
N SER A 324 -18.82 -11.10 3.97
CA SER A 324 -17.87 -10.21 3.31
C SER A 324 -18.13 -8.75 3.71
N LYS A 325 -17.09 -7.92 3.72
CA LYS A 325 -17.22 -6.48 4.06
C LYS A 325 -17.92 -5.69 2.94
N ASN A 326 -17.76 -6.11 1.69
CA ASN A 326 -18.39 -5.52 0.52
C ASN A 326 -19.40 -6.50 -0.06
N THR A 327 -20.65 -6.07 -0.28
CA THR A 327 -21.70 -6.89 -0.89
C THR A 327 -21.41 -7.25 -2.35
N GLN A 328 -20.59 -6.45 -3.05
CA GLN A 328 -20.12 -6.72 -4.41
C GLN A 328 -19.15 -7.92 -4.48
N ALA A 329 -18.44 -8.22 -3.38
CA ALA A 329 -17.52 -9.35 -3.29
C ALA A 329 -18.23 -10.70 -3.30
N ASP A 330 -19.52 -10.73 -2.98
CA ASP A 330 -20.27 -11.97 -2.80
C ASP A 330 -20.53 -12.73 -4.10
N ALA A 331 -20.12 -12.23 -5.27
CA ALA A 331 -20.06 -13.02 -6.51
C ALA A 331 -18.86 -13.99 -6.52
N HIS A 332 -17.78 -13.64 -5.83
CA HIS A 332 -16.55 -14.42 -5.73
C HIS A 332 -16.56 -15.36 -4.53
N GLU A 333 -15.65 -16.34 -4.54
CA GLU A 333 -15.41 -17.24 -3.43
C GLU A 333 -14.13 -16.84 -2.68
N ALA A 334 -14.03 -17.26 -1.43
CA ALA A 334 -12.81 -17.15 -0.64
C ALA A 334 -11.68 -17.99 -1.25
N ILE A 335 -10.44 -17.71 -0.85
CA ILE A 335 -9.27 -18.53 -1.17
C ILE A 335 -9.31 -19.78 -0.30
N ARG A 336 -9.56 -20.93 -0.93
CA ARG A 336 -9.68 -22.24 -0.30
C ARG A 336 -9.07 -23.33 -1.18
N ILE A 337 -8.87 -24.52 -0.60
CA ILE A 337 -8.53 -25.72 -1.36
C ILE A 337 -9.70 -26.14 -2.29
N THR A 338 -9.36 -26.78 -3.39
CA THR A 338 -10.30 -27.36 -4.37
C THR A 338 -10.39 -28.88 -4.26
N ASN A 339 -9.32 -29.52 -3.78
CA ASN A 339 -9.24 -30.97 -3.56
C ASN A 339 -9.43 -31.26 -2.07
N PHE A 340 -10.56 -31.86 -1.66
CA PHE A 340 -10.89 -32.09 -0.24
C PHE A 340 -10.27 -33.40 0.28
N VAL A 341 -8.94 -33.44 0.33
CA VAL A 341 -8.14 -34.58 0.81
C VAL A 341 -7.25 -34.15 1.98
N ASN A 342 -6.81 -35.11 2.79
CA ASN A 342 -5.92 -34.85 3.93
C ASN A 342 -4.58 -34.22 3.52
N LEU A 343 -3.87 -33.66 4.50
CA LEU A 343 -2.67 -32.85 4.24
C LEU A 343 -1.53 -33.64 3.56
N GLU A 344 -1.40 -34.94 3.84
CA GLU A 344 -0.42 -35.81 3.17
C GLU A 344 -0.70 -35.91 1.67
N LYS A 345 -1.96 -36.12 1.28
CA LYS A 345 -2.35 -36.13 -0.13
C LYS A 345 -2.23 -34.75 -0.79
N GLN A 346 -2.45 -33.66 -0.06
CA GLN A 346 -2.17 -32.31 -0.58
C GLN A 346 -0.70 -32.17 -0.97
N ARG A 347 0.23 -32.71 -0.16
CA ARG A 347 1.67 -32.71 -0.47
C ARG A 347 1.95 -33.48 -1.76
N GLN A 348 1.39 -34.68 -1.90
CA GLN A 348 1.54 -35.49 -3.11
C GLN A 348 1.07 -34.74 -4.36
N LEU A 349 -0.09 -34.06 -4.29
CA LEU A 349 -0.59 -33.26 -5.41
C LEU A 349 0.35 -32.11 -5.81
N VAL A 350 1.00 -31.45 -4.85
CA VAL A 350 2.00 -30.40 -5.13
C VAL A 350 3.21 -31.00 -5.86
N GLU A 351 3.69 -32.15 -5.42
CA GLU A 351 4.81 -32.86 -6.03
C GLU A 351 4.50 -33.35 -7.45
N GLU A 352 3.32 -33.95 -7.67
CA GLU A 352 2.83 -34.40 -8.98
C GLU A 352 2.71 -33.24 -9.99
N LYS A 353 2.36 -32.04 -9.52
CA LYS A 353 2.29 -30.82 -10.33
C LYS A 353 3.66 -30.17 -10.56
N GLY A 354 4.74 -30.73 -10.00
CA GLY A 354 6.09 -30.19 -10.12
C GLY A 354 6.27 -28.85 -9.40
N LEU A 355 5.48 -28.60 -8.35
CA LEU A 355 5.52 -27.36 -7.57
C LEU A 355 6.52 -27.49 -6.40
N SER A 356 7.08 -26.37 -5.97
CA SER A 356 8.12 -26.35 -4.94
C SER A 356 7.58 -26.43 -3.50
N GLU A 357 8.47 -26.65 -2.52
CA GLU A 357 8.12 -26.65 -1.09
C GLU A 357 7.49 -25.32 -0.62
N ASP A 358 7.84 -24.18 -1.21
CA ASP A 358 7.17 -22.91 -0.92
C ASP A 358 5.70 -22.90 -1.34
N HIS A 359 5.36 -23.60 -2.44
CA HIS A 359 3.97 -23.80 -2.84
C HIS A 359 3.26 -24.69 -1.84
N PHE A 360 3.90 -25.76 -1.37
CA PHE A 360 3.33 -26.60 -0.31
C PHE A 360 3.09 -25.81 0.98
N LYS A 361 4.03 -24.97 1.43
CA LYS A 361 3.85 -24.10 2.61
C LYS A 361 2.64 -23.19 2.45
N LEU A 362 2.48 -22.55 1.29
CA LEU A 362 1.32 -21.68 1.05
C LEU A 362 0.01 -22.49 0.96
N LEU A 363 0.02 -23.64 0.30
CA LEU A 363 -1.15 -24.53 0.21
C LEU A 363 -1.55 -25.06 1.58
N LYS A 364 -0.58 -25.48 2.42
CA LYS A 364 -0.79 -25.93 3.79
C LYS A 364 -1.47 -24.83 4.61
N LEU A 365 -1.01 -23.59 4.49
CA LEU A 365 -1.65 -22.46 5.17
C LEU A 365 -3.11 -22.28 4.74
N ILE A 366 -3.38 -22.33 3.42
CA ILE A 366 -4.73 -22.23 2.86
C ILE A 366 -5.60 -23.42 3.32
N TYR A 367 -5.06 -24.64 3.32
CA TYR A 367 -5.71 -25.86 3.80
C TYR A 367 -6.13 -25.72 5.26
N GLU A 368 -5.20 -25.34 6.12
CA GLU A 368 -5.44 -25.23 7.57
C GLU A 368 -6.50 -24.16 7.87
N ARG A 369 -6.48 -23.02 7.15
CA ARG A 369 -7.52 -21.99 7.30
C ARG A 369 -8.88 -22.43 6.74
N THR A 370 -8.88 -23.16 5.62
CA THR A 370 -10.10 -23.70 4.99
C THR A 370 -10.84 -24.61 5.96
N LEU A 371 -10.12 -25.52 6.63
CA LEU A 371 -10.71 -26.40 7.64
C LEU A 371 -11.10 -25.63 8.90
N ALA A 372 -10.18 -24.85 9.46
CA ALA A 372 -10.40 -24.14 10.72
C ALA A 372 -11.67 -23.27 10.69
N CYS A 373 -11.95 -22.58 9.57
CA CYS A 373 -13.12 -21.72 9.45
C CYS A 373 -14.46 -22.47 9.55
N GLN A 374 -14.47 -23.80 9.40
CA GLN A 374 -15.68 -24.63 9.57
C GLN A 374 -15.64 -25.51 10.83
N MET A 375 -14.62 -25.38 11.68
CA MET A 375 -14.46 -26.17 12.91
C MET A 375 -15.12 -25.51 14.15
N ALA A 376 -15.24 -26.28 15.22
CA ALA A 376 -15.73 -25.82 16.52
C ALA A 376 -14.82 -24.74 17.16
N ASP A 377 -15.41 -23.93 18.05
CA ASP A 377 -14.65 -22.94 18.83
C ASP A 377 -13.59 -23.62 19.69
N ALA A 378 -12.45 -22.97 19.91
CA ALA A 378 -11.56 -23.35 20.99
C ALA A 378 -12.18 -22.89 22.32
N LEU A 379 -12.15 -23.75 23.34
CA LEU A 379 -12.75 -23.48 24.65
C LEU A 379 -11.65 -23.35 25.70
N PHE A 380 -11.64 -22.21 26.37
CA PHE A 380 -10.72 -21.92 27.46
C PHE A 380 -11.49 -21.79 28.77
N GLU A 381 -10.86 -22.21 29.87
CA GLU A 381 -11.29 -21.83 31.22
C GLU A 381 -10.34 -20.75 31.72
N ARG A 382 -10.85 -19.52 31.76
CA ARG A 382 -10.12 -18.37 32.29
C ARG A 382 -10.42 -18.23 33.78
N THR A 383 -9.38 -18.19 34.58
CA THR A 383 -9.46 -17.92 36.02
C THR A 383 -8.85 -16.55 36.29
N ASN A 384 -9.65 -15.63 36.83
CA ASN A 384 -9.19 -14.34 37.33
C ASN A 384 -9.22 -14.37 38.86
N ILE A 385 -8.13 -13.99 39.49
CA ILE A 385 -7.98 -13.93 40.94
C ILE A 385 -7.74 -12.47 41.32
N THR A 386 -8.51 -11.98 42.28
CA THR A 386 -8.30 -10.70 42.95
C THR A 386 -7.71 -10.97 44.33
N LEU A 387 -6.56 -10.34 44.60
CA LEU A 387 -5.77 -10.50 45.81
C LEU A 387 -5.65 -9.16 46.52
N ASN A 388 -5.74 -9.19 47.84
CA ASN A 388 -5.44 -8.06 48.71
C ASN A 388 -4.02 -8.20 49.25
N ILE A 389 -3.22 -7.16 49.09
CA ILE A 389 -1.93 -7.00 49.75
C ILE A 389 -1.98 -5.67 50.50
N LYS A 390 -2.14 -5.73 51.82
CA LYS A 390 -2.18 -4.55 52.70
C LYS A 390 -3.14 -3.44 52.21
N ASN A 391 -4.38 -3.82 51.86
CA ASN A 391 -5.42 -2.96 51.30
C ASN A 391 -5.25 -2.52 49.84
N HIS A 392 -4.24 -3.04 49.13
CA HIS A 392 -4.07 -2.81 47.69
C HIS A 392 -4.53 -4.02 46.87
N THR A 393 -5.21 -3.73 45.76
CA THR A 393 -5.79 -4.74 44.88
C THR A 393 -4.78 -5.20 43.82
N PHE A 394 -4.50 -6.49 43.80
CA PHE A 394 -3.68 -7.18 42.80
C PHE A 394 -4.53 -8.17 42.01
N LYS A 395 -4.22 -8.34 40.73
CA LYS A 395 -4.94 -9.22 39.80
C LYS A 395 -4.00 -10.22 39.17
N ALA A 396 -4.35 -11.50 39.25
CA ALA A 396 -3.73 -12.57 38.49
C ALA A 396 -4.77 -13.17 37.53
N SER A 397 -4.34 -13.51 36.31
CA SER A 397 -5.17 -14.15 35.29
C SER A 397 -4.41 -15.33 34.72
N GLY A 398 -5.09 -16.47 34.63
CA GLY A 398 -4.59 -17.68 33.99
C GLY A 398 -5.66 -18.26 33.08
N SER A 399 -5.25 -18.97 32.05
CA SER A 399 -6.14 -19.57 31.08
C SER A 399 -5.70 -20.99 30.78
N VAL A 400 -6.64 -21.94 30.79
CA VAL A 400 -6.37 -23.33 30.46
C VAL A 400 -7.21 -23.72 29.25
N LEU A 401 -6.57 -24.20 28.19
CA LEU A 401 -7.26 -24.75 27.02
C LEU A 401 -7.97 -26.05 27.41
N LYS A 402 -9.30 -26.05 27.38
CA LYS A 402 -10.14 -27.23 27.67
C LYS A 402 -10.48 -28.02 26.42
N PHE A 403 -10.61 -27.34 25.28
CA PHE A 403 -10.88 -27.98 24.00
C PHE A 403 -10.21 -27.19 22.87
N LYS A 404 -9.43 -27.89 22.04
CA LYS A 404 -8.67 -27.26 20.94
C LYS A 404 -9.57 -26.64 19.88
N GLY A 405 -10.71 -27.28 19.55
CA GLY A 405 -11.55 -26.85 18.42
C GLY A 405 -10.71 -26.63 17.16
N PHE A 406 -10.93 -25.51 16.47
CA PHE A 406 -10.15 -25.14 15.28
C PHE A 406 -8.62 -25.05 15.50
N LYS A 407 -8.13 -24.86 16.73
CA LYS A 407 -6.69 -24.82 17.03
C LYS A 407 -6.00 -26.17 16.83
N ALA A 408 -6.74 -27.26 16.67
CA ALA A 408 -6.17 -28.56 16.30
C ALA A 408 -5.52 -28.56 14.91
N VAL A 409 -5.95 -27.66 14.01
CA VAL A 409 -5.41 -27.52 12.65
C VAL A 409 -4.75 -26.16 12.40
N TYR A 410 -5.18 -25.10 13.10
CA TYR A 410 -4.71 -23.74 12.84
C TYR A 410 -4.38 -23.00 14.15
N ASN A 411 -3.09 -22.92 14.51
CA ASN A 411 -2.61 -22.31 15.76
C ASN A 411 -1.53 -21.22 15.58
N PHE A 412 -1.45 -20.59 14.40
CA PHE A 412 -0.31 -19.72 14.05
C PHE A 412 -0.36 -18.29 14.58
N GLU A 413 -1.45 -17.87 15.22
CA GLU A 413 -1.78 -16.44 15.31
C GLU A 413 -1.86 -15.85 16.71
N GLU A 414 -1.33 -16.54 17.71
CA GLU A 414 -1.22 -15.96 19.05
C GLU A 414 0.22 -16.07 19.52
N GLU A 415 0.86 -14.90 19.74
CA GLU A 415 1.64 -14.76 20.98
C GLU A 415 0.69 -15.29 22.05
N GLU A 416 0.93 -16.50 22.56
CA GLU A 416 0.27 -16.94 23.77
C GLU A 416 0.40 -15.74 24.70
N GLU A 417 -0.72 -15.07 25.04
CA GLU A 417 -0.72 -14.26 26.27
C GLU A 417 -0.03 -15.16 27.26
N GLU A 418 1.12 -14.75 27.82
CA GLU A 418 1.91 -15.59 28.73
C GLU A 418 0.97 -16.02 29.85
N THR A 419 0.35 -17.18 29.66
CA THR A 419 -0.82 -17.59 30.41
C THR A 419 -0.25 -18.45 31.49
N GLN A 420 -0.04 -17.81 32.62
CA GLN A 420 0.46 -18.48 33.80
C GLN A 420 -0.51 -19.57 34.25
N ASN A 421 0.06 -20.69 34.70
CA ASN A 421 -0.69 -21.72 35.40
C ASN A 421 -1.02 -21.21 36.80
N LEU A 422 -2.31 -21.19 37.14
CA LEU A 422 -2.76 -20.81 38.46
C LEU A 422 -3.01 -22.07 39.32
N PRO A 423 -2.49 -22.13 40.56
CA PRO A 423 -2.82 -23.22 41.47
C PRO A 423 -4.30 -23.16 41.87
N LYS A 424 -4.85 -24.27 42.39
CA LYS A 424 -6.19 -24.25 42.99
C LYS A 424 -6.16 -23.39 44.25
N LEU A 425 -6.98 -22.34 44.29
CA LEU A 425 -7.11 -21.42 45.42
C LEU A 425 -8.56 -21.40 45.93
N GLU A 426 -8.74 -20.91 47.17
CA GLU A 426 -10.06 -20.69 47.79
C GLU A 426 -10.26 -19.21 48.15
N ASN A 427 -11.52 -18.74 48.17
CA ASN A 427 -11.82 -17.38 48.62
C ASN A 427 -11.50 -17.23 50.11
N GLY A 428 -10.86 -16.13 50.48
CA GLY A 428 -10.39 -15.87 51.85
C GLY A 428 -9.04 -16.50 52.19
N GLU A 429 -8.49 -17.34 51.32
CA GLU A 429 -7.21 -18.02 51.55
C GLU A 429 -6.04 -17.02 51.61
N SER A 430 -5.08 -17.28 52.50
CA SER A 430 -3.82 -16.51 52.59
C SER A 430 -2.70 -17.22 51.83
N ILE A 431 -2.06 -16.53 50.89
CA ILE A 431 -1.05 -17.07 49.98
C ILE A 431 0.30 -16.45 50.28
N LYS A 432 1.35 -17.27 50.32
CA LYS A 432 2.73 -16.81 50.51
C LYS A 432 3.17 -15.90 49.34
N ILE A 433 3.70 -14.73 49.68
CA ILE A 433 4.42 -13.85 48.76
C ILE A 433 5.89 -14.25 48.81
N ASP A 434 6.43 -14.66 47.67
CA ASP A 434 7.86 -14.97 47.50
C ASP A 434 8.66 -13.68 47.31
N ASN A 435 8.16 -12.77 46.48
CA ASN A 435 8.80 -11.49 46.21
C ASN A 435 7.80 -10.46 45.67
N ILE A 436 8.04 -9.17 45.93
CA ILE A 436 7.34 -8.06 45.28
C ILE A 436 8.38 -7.28 44.49
N LYS A 437 8.05 -6.99 43.23
CA LYS A 437 8.93 -6.27 42.30
C LYS A 437 8.25 -5.01 41.81
N MET A 438 9.00 -3.92 41.80
CA MET A 438 8.69 -2.73 41.03
C MET A 438 9.63 -2.69 39.82
N GLU A 439 9.05 -2.73 38.62
CA GLU A 439 9.81 -2.63 37.37
C GLU A 439 9.52 -1.29 36.71
N GLU A 440 10.58 -0.51 36.46
CA GLU A 440 10.50 0.63 35.56
C GLU A 440 10.53 0.13 34.11
N LYS A 441 9.50 0.47 33.35
CA LYS A 441 9.39 0.17 31.92
C LYS A 441 9.23 1.47 31.15
N TRP A 442 9.57 1.42 29.87
CA TRP A 442 9.51 2.58 29.00
C TRP A 442 8.52 2.32 27.88
N THR A 443 7.70 3.32 27.57
CA THR A 443 6.81 3.25 26.41
C THR A 443 7.65 3.13 25.14
N LYS A 444 7.15 2.39 24.15
CA LYS A 444 7.83 2.14 22.87
C LYS A 444 7.09 2.87 21.75
N PRO A 445 7.79 3.38 20.72
CA PRO A 445 7.13 3.95 19.56
C PRO A 445 6.32 2.89 18.81
N PRO A 446 5.32 3.29 18.00
CA PRO A 446 4.60 2.35 17.15
C PRO A 446 5.57 1.62 16.20
N PRO A 447 5.40 0.31 15.96
CA PRO A 447 6.30 -0.43 15.10
C PRO A 447 6.20 0.06 13.65
N ARG A 448 7.32 0.01 12.90
CA ARG A 448 7.29 0.19 11.45
C ARG A 448 6.38 -0.84 10.79
N TYR A 449 5.86 -0.51 9.62
CA TYR A 449 5.08 -1.48 8.85
C TYR A 449 5.97 -2.60 8.30
N THR A 450 5.58 -3.85 8.48
CA THR A 450 5.95 -4.94 7.56
C THR A 450 5.09 -4.90 6.29
N GLU A 451 5.46 -5.65 5.25
CA GLU A 451 4.59 -5.77 4.06
C GLU A 451 3.18 -6.23 4.44
N GLY A 452 3.03 -7.24 5.31
CA GLY A 452 1.72 -7.71 5.77
C GLY A 452 0.93 -6.62 6.48
N SER A 453 1.53 -5.92 7.45
CA SER A 453 0.83 -4.84 8.17
C SER A 453 0.49 -3.63 7.29
N LEU A 454 1.27 -3.39 6.22
CA LEU A 454 0.94 -2.37 5.22
C LEU A 454 -0.25 -2.80 4.36
N VAL A 455 -0.31 -4.06 3.91
CA VAL A 455 -1.49 -4.60 3.21
C VAL A 455 -2.74 -4.44 4.08
N LYS A 456 -2.66 -4.81 5.36
CA LYS A 456 -3.74 -4.61 6.33
C LYS A 456 -4.20 -3.15 6.37
N LYS A 457 -3.25 -2.22 6.46
CA LYS A 457 -3.57 -0.79 6.56
C LYS A 457 -4.17 -0.22 5.27
N LEU A 458 -3.69 -0.67 4.10
CA LEU A 458 -4.23 -0.32 2.80
C LEU A 458 -5.69 -0.79 2.66
N GLU A 459 -5.98 -2.03 3.06
CA GLU A 459 -7.35 -2.57 3.09
C GLU A 459 -8.26 -1.79 4.04
N GLU A 460 -7.83 -1.51 5.28
CA GLU A 460 -8.60 -0.73 6.26
C GLU A 460 -8.99 0.66 5.74
N LEU A 461 -8.08 1.31 5.00
CA LEU A 461 -8.31 2.63 4.43
C LEU A 461 -9.04 2.59 3.08
N GLY A 462 -9.34 1.40 2.55
CA GLY A 462 -9.95 1.23 1.21
C GLY A 462 -9.03 1.68 0.06
N ILE A 463 -7.71 1.68 0.29
CA ILE A 463 -6.69 2.06 -0.67
C ILE A 463 -6.21 0.81 -1.40
N GLY A 464 -6.48 0.73 -2.69
CA GLY A 464 -6.19 -0.46 -3.49
C GLY A 464 -7.25 -1.56 -3.35
N ARG A 465 -7.01 -2.65 -4.07
CA ARG A 465 -7.86 -3.83 -4.25
C ARG A 465 -7.00 -5.10 -4.26
N PRO A 466 -7.58 -6.31 -4.13
CA PRO A 466 -6.87 -7.59 -4.19
C PRO A 466 -5.80 -7.70 -5.29
N SER A 467 -6.09 -7.18 -6.49
CA SER A 467 -5.17 -7.19 -7.64
C SER A 467 -3.99 -6.22 -7.55
N THR A 468 -3.95 -5.35 -6.54
CA THR A 468 -3.03 -4.20 -6.51
C THR A 468 -2.13 -4.14 -5.28
N TYR A 469 -2.46 -4.81 -4.17
CA TYR A 469 -1.67 -4.72 -2.92
C TYR A 469 -0.19 -5.07 -3.14
N ALA A 470 0.08 -6.22 -3.75
CA ALA A 470 1.45 -6.65 -4.06
C ALA A 470 2.15 -5.68 -5.03
N THR A 471 1.44 -5.21 -6.06
CA THR A 471 1.98 -4.27 -7.06
C THR A 471 2.32 -2.91 -6.45
N ILE A 472 1.51 -2.39 -5.53
CA ILE A 472 1.76 -1.13 -4.81
C ILE A 472 3.07 -1.25 -4.01
N ILE A 473 3.20 -2.33 -3.22
CA ILE A 473 4.38 -2.58 -2.38
C ILE A 473 5.64 -2.77 -3.24
N LYS A 474 5.53 -3.53 -4.34
CA LYS A 474 6.61 -3.67 -5.31
C LYS A 474 7.03 -2.32 -5.89
N THR A 475 6.06 -1.52 -6.33
CA THR A 475 6.31 -0.23 -6.98
C THR A 475 7.02 0.77 -6.06
N ILE A 476 6.61 0.87 -4.79
CA ILE A 476 7.27 1.80 -3.84
C ILE A 476 8.70 1.38 -3.50
N LYS A 477 8.99 0.06 -3.49
CA LYS A 477 10.34 -0.48 -3.31
C LYS A 477 11.20 -0.24 -4.55
N ASP A 478 10.72 -0.63 -5.74
CA ASP A 478 11.46 -0.52 -7.01
C ASP A 478 11.83 0.94 -7.34
N ARG A 479 11.01 1.89 -6.90
CA ARG A 479 11.24 3.33 -7.09
C ARG A 479 12.11 3.97 -6.00
N GLY A 480 12.60 3.19 -5.04
CA GLY A 480 13.51 3.65 -4.00
C GLY A 480 12.88 4.54 -2.93
N TYR A 481 11.54 4.54 -2.82
CA TYR A 481 10.86 5.25 -1.72
C TYR A 481 11.01 4.53 -0.39
N VAL A 482 11.15 3.21 -0.44
CA VAL A 482 11.16 2.36 0.74
C VAL A 482 12.27 1.34 0.62
N VAL A 483 12.99 1.13 1.71
CA VAL A 483 13.96 0.05 1.85
C VAL A 483 13.50 -0.93 2.93
N LYS A 484 13.89 -2.19 2.77
CA LYS A 484 13.62 -3.23 3.76
C LYS A 484 14.72 -3.22 4.82
N GLU A 485 14.32 -3.14 6.09
CA GLU A 485 15.21 -3.23 7.26
C GLU A 485 14.70 -4.39 8.12
N GLY A 486 15.38 -5.53 8.04
CA GLY A 486 14.84 -6.79 8.61
C GLY A 486 13.52 -7.17 7.91
N SER A 487 12.42 -7.28 8.66
CA SER A 487 11.07 -7.53 8.13
C SER A 487 10.26 -6.24 7.90
N SER A 488 10.79 -5.09 8.32
CA SER A 488 10.11 -3.80 8.33
C SER A 488 10.44 -2.97 7.09
N LEU A 489 9.54 -2.04 6.76
CA LEU A 489 9.63 -1.07 5.68
C LEU A 489 10.00 0.29 6.27
N LYS A 490 11.14 0.83 5.83
CA LYS A 490 11.66 2.13 6.26
C LYS A 490 11.63 3.11 5.08
N PRO A 491 11.09 4.33 5.25
CA PRO A 491 11.10 5.30 4.17
C PRO A 491 12.52 5.85 3.95
N THR A 492 12.85 6.15 2.69
CA THR A 492 14.10 6.85 2.35
C THR A 492 13.90 8.37 2.40
N GLN A 493 14.98 9.15 2.37
CA GLN A 493 14.88 10.61 2.21
C GLN A 493 14.07 10.99 0.96
N HIS A 494 14.21 10.19 -0.11
CA HIS A 494 13.45 10.36 -1.35
C HIS A 494 11.93 10.26 -1.13
N ALA A 495 11.46 9.42 -0.20
CA ALA A 495 10.04 9.39 0.19
C ALA A 495 9.61 10.63 0.96
N PHE A 496 10.41 11.10 1.92
CA PHE A 496 10.12 12.33 2.66
C PHE A 496 9.98 13.52 1.72
N ASP A 497 10.96 13.71 0.82
CA ASP A 497 10.99 14.81 -0.13
C ASP A 497 9.74 14.81 -1.04
N LEU A 498 9.33 13.63 -1.51
CA LEU A 498 8.12 13.48 -2.32
C LEU A 498 6.86 13.84 -1.52
N ILE A 499 6.72 13.30 -0.31
CA ILE A 499 5.50 13.51 0.48
C ILE A 499 5.38 14.95 0.94
N ASP A 500 6.47 15.61 1.32
CA ASP A 500 6.47 17.03 1.68
C ASP A 500 6.10 17.91 0.49
N TYR A 501 6.66 17.61 -0.68
CA TYR A 501 6.30 18.30 -1.92
C TYR A 501 4.83 18.14 -2.27
N LEU A 502 4.32 16.90 -2.28
CA LEU A 502 2.93 16.62 -2.61
C LEU A 502 2.00 17.23 -1.58
N ASN A 503 2.34 17.22 -0.29
CA ASN A 503 1.49 17.84 0.74
C ASN A 503 1.36 19.36 0.52
N GLN A 504 2.43 20.04 0.09
CA GLN A 504 2.39 21.49 -0.17
C GLN A 504 1.72 21.86 -1.49
N LYS A 505 1.84 21.01 -2.53
CA LYS A 505 1.39 21.32 -3.88
C LYS A 505 0.16 20.52 -4.30
N TYR A 506 0.22 19.21 -4.19
CA TYR A 506 -0.79 18.29 -4.74
C TYR A 506 -1.39 17.39 -3.65
N GLY A 507 -1.84 17.98 -2.54
CA GLY A 507 -2.28 17.24 -1.34
C GLY A 507 -3.41 16.25 -1.63
N TRP A 508 -4.23 16.52 -2.65
CA TRP A 508 -5.28 15.62 -3.10
C TRP A 508 -4.77 14.24 -3.55
N VAL A 509 -3.55 14.15 -4.10
CA VAL A 509 -2.97 12.89 -4.60
C VAL A 509 -2.61 11.94 -3.47
N ILE A 510 -2.28 12.50 -2.31
CA ILE A 510 -1.87 11.73 -1.13
C ILE A 510 -3.00 11.65 -0.09
N ASP A 511 -4.20 12.12 -0.42
CA ASP A 511 -5.36 12.05 0.47
C ASP A 511 -5.99 10.65 0.45
N TYR A 512 -6.09 10.05 1.64
CA TYR A 512 -6.60 8.69 1.80
C TYR A 512 -8.08 8.59 1.40
N ASN A 513 -8.90 9.57 1.78
CA ASN A 513 -10.33 9.58 1.50
C ASN A 513 -10.62 9.77 0.01
N PHE A 514 -9.87 10.65 -0.65
CA PHE A 514 -9.92 10.83 -2.10
C PHE A 514 -9.55 9.54 -2.82
N THR A 515 -8.45 8.91 -2.40
CA THR A 515 -8.00 7.64 -3.00
C THR A 515 -9.06 6.54 -2.85
N LYS A 516 -9.65 6.41 -1.66
CA LYS A 516 -10.76 5.48 -1.41
C LYS A 516 -11.96 5.74 -2.31
N LYS A 517 -12.43 7.01 -2.39
CA LYS A 517 -13.54 7.43 -3.24
C LYS A 517 -13.29 7.13 -4.72
N MET A 518 -12.04 7.28 -5.17
CA MET A 518 -11.63 6.95 -6.53
C MET A 518 -11.71 5.45 -6.81
N GLU A 519 -11.30 4.60 -5.86
CA GLU A 519 -11.49 3.15 -6.04
C GLU A 519 -12.97 2.75 -6.02
N GLU A 520 -13.78 3.33 -5.11
CA GLU A 520 -15.26 3.14 -5.09
C GLU A 520 -15.94 3.65 -6.37
N PHE A 521 -15.40 4.69 -6.99
CA PHE A 521 -15.88 5.18 -8.28
C PHE A 521 -15.70 4.11 -9.36
N LEU A 522 -14.52 3.48 -9.43
CA LEU A 522 -14.25 2.41 -10.38
C LEU A 522 -15.13 1.18 -10.14
N ASP A 523 -15.50 0.90 -8.89
CA ASP A 523 -16.48 -0.15 -8.57
C ASP A 523 -17.87 0.20 -9.16
N LYS A 524 -18.30 1.47 -9.11
CA LYS A 524 -19.54 1.92 -9.75
C LYS A 524 -19.49 1.89 -11.28
N VAL A 525 -18.31 2.11 -11.86
CA VAL A 525 -18.09 1.95 -13.31
C VAL A 525 -18.24 0.49 -13.72
N GLU A 526 -17.71 -0.43 -12.91
CA GLU A 526 -17.86 -1.87 -13.10
C GLU A 526 -19.34 -2.31 -13.11
N GLU A 527 -20.16 -1.69 -12.25
CA GLU A 527 -21.61 -1.92 -12.22
C GLU A 527 -22.39 -1.18 -13.33
N ASN A 528 -21.70 -0.50 -14.27
CA ASN A 528 -22.30 0.39 -15.27
C ASN A 528 -23.14 1.54 -14.69
N LYS A 529 -22.92 1.93 -13.43
CA LYS A 529 -23.63 3.04 -12.76
C LYS A 529 -22.97 4.40 -12.98
N LYS A 530 -21.73 4.43 -13.49
CA LYS A 530 -20.96 5.65 -13.80
C LYS A 530 -20.13 5.48 -15.06
N ASP A 531 -19.81 6.59 -15.73
CA ASP A 531 -18.87 6.60 -16.85
C ASP A 531 -17.42 6.73 -16.33
N TRP A 532 -16.52 5.90 -16.86
CA TRP A 532 -15.09 5.95 -16.56
C TRP A 532 -14.44 7.26 -17.01
N LYS A 533 -14.99 7.94 -18.02
CA LYS A 533 -14.46 9.24 -18.46
C LYS A 533 -14.66 10.34 -17.43
N GLU A 534 -15.71 10.27 -16.62
CA GLU A 534 -15.92 11.20 -15.49
C GLU A 534 -14.79 11.08 -14.47
N PHE A 535 -14.42 9.83 -14.12
CA PHE A 535 -13.28 9.53 -13.24
C PHE A 535 -11.98 10.14 -13.77
N VAL A 536 -11.69 9.92 -15.05
CA VAL A 536 -10.47 10.42 -15.68
C VAL A 536 -10.47 11.95 -15.75
N LYS A 537 -11.62 12.56 -16.06
CA LYS A 537 -11.77 14.01 -16.12
C LYS A 537 -11.48 14.68 -14.79
N GLU A 538 -12.00 14.13 -13.69
CA GLU A 538 -11.75 14.64 -12.34
C GLU A 538 -10.24 14.62 -12.01
N LEU A 539 -9.56 13.50 -12.31
CA LEU A 539 -8.13 13.38 -12.10
C LEU A 539 -7.34 14.37 -12.97
N HIS A 540 -7.67 14.46 -14.25
CA HIS A 540 -7.00 15.38 -15.18
C HIS A 540 -7.13 16.83 -14.70
N GLN A 541 -8.34 17.26 -14.33
CA GLN A 541 -8.59 18.62 -13.82
C GLN A 541 -7.78 18.93 -12.56
N LYS A 542 -7.71 18.01 -11.60
CA LYS A 542 -6.91 18.18 -10.39
C LYS A 542 -5.39 18.14 -10.63
N SER A 543 -4.94 17.44 -11.67
CA SER A 543 -3.52 17.39 -12.05
C SER A 543 -3.05 18.68 -12.72
N ILE A 544 -3.92 19.38 -13.46
CA ILE A 544 -3.57 20.63 -14.16
C ILE A 544 -3.99 21.89 -13.39
N SER A 545 -4.87 21.76 -12.40
CA SER A 545 -5.29 22.91 -11.60
C SER A 545 -4.07 23.54 -10.95
N LYS A 546 -3.77 24.80 -11.30
CA LYS A 546 -2.69 25.56 -10.68
C LYS A 546 -2.94 25.57 -9.18
N VAL A 547 -2.05 24.94 -8.44
CA VAL A 547 -2.04 25.04 -6.99
C VAL A 547 -1.81 26.51 -6.67
N LYS A 548 -2.79 27.17 -6.04
CA LYS A 548 -2.57 28.50 -5.48
C LYS A 548 -1.38 28.39 -4.52
N SER A 549 -0.23 28.92 -4.92
CA SER A 549 0.97 28.88 -4.08
C SER A 549 0.66 29.62 -2.78
N ALA A 550 0.81 28.99 -1.62
CA ALA A 550 0.70 29.71 -0.35
C ALA A 550 1.59 30.96 -0.35
N VAL A 551 1.09 32.06 0.21
CA VAL A 551 1.83 33.31 0.31
C VAL A 551 3.09 33.06 1.14
N SER A 552 4.27 33.25 0.53
CA SER A 552 5.52 33.07 1.28
C SER A 552 5.66 34.16 2.35
N LYS A 553 6.23 33.84 3.51
CA LYS A 553 6.46 34.81 4.60
C LYS A 553 7.17 36.08 4.12
N LYS A 554 8.20 35.96 3.27
CA LYS A 554 8.91 37.12 2.69
C LYS A 554 8.02 38.01 1.82
N MET A 555 7.08 37.41 1.09
CA MET A 555 6.15 38.14 0.23
C MET A 555 5.09 38.86 1.07
N LEU A 556 4.60 38.19 2.12
CA LEU A 556 3.66 38.76 3.09
C LEU A 556 4.29 39.93 3.86
N ASP A 557 5.49 39.74 4.41
CA ASP A 557 6.23 40.76 5.15
C ASP A 557 6.45 42.01 4.28
N TYR A 558 6.80 41.83 3.00
CA TYR A 558 7.01 42.94 2.07
C TYR A 558 5.71 43.65 1.69
N ALA A 559 4.62 42.91 1.51
CA ALA A 559 3.31 43.49 1.25
C ALA A 559 2.80 44.29 2.46
N LEU A 560 2.97 43.77 3.68
CA LEU A 560 2.61 44.45 4.92
C LEU A 560 3.42 45.74 5.14
N ASP A 561 4.71 45.73 4.80
CA ASP A 561 5.57 46.93 4.87
C ASP A 561 5.11 48.00 3.87
N LEU A 562 4.81 47.61 2.62
CA LEU A 562 4.25 48.52 1.61
C LEU A 562 2.86 49.04 2.01
N ALA A 563 2.01 48.18 2.57
CA ALA A 563 0.69 48.55 3.06
C ALA A 563 0.78 49.59 4.19
N LYS A 564 1.68 49.39 5.14
CA LYS A 564 1.97 50.35 6.21
C LYS A 564 2.52 51.67 5.65
N LYS A 565 3.45 51.60 4.70
CA LYS A 565 4.06 52.79 4.07
C LYS A 565 3.06 53.63 3.29
N HIS A 566 2.08 53.00 2.64
CA HIS A 566 1.08 53.68 1.81
C HIS A 566 -0.28 53.87 2.51
N GLY A 567 -0.39 53.53 3.80
CA GLY A 567 -1.63 53.65 4.58
C GLY A 567 -2.79 52.82 4.01
N LYS A 568 -2.50 51.62 3.49
CA LYS A 568 -3.48 50.71 2.88
C LYS A 568 -3.76 49.53 3.82
N ASP A 569 -5.01 49.12 3.90
CA ASP A 569 -5.39 47.85 4.54
C ASP A 569 -5.39 46.73 3.49
N ILE A 570 -4.70 45.63 3.82
CA ILE A 570 -4.56 44.45 2.98
C ILE A 570 -5.00 43.16 3.68
N ASP A 571 -5.67 43.24 4.83
CA ASP A 571 -6.08 42.08 5.64
C ASP A 571 -6.93 41.09 4.83
N HIS A 572 -7.82 41.62 3.98
CA HIS A 572 -8.69 40.85 3.09
C HIS A 572 -7.96 40.10 1.95
N ILE A 573 -6.65 40.36 1.74
CA ILE A 573 -5.84 39.69 0.69
C ILE A 573 -4.66 38.90 1.24
N LEU A 574 -4.43 38.85 2.57
CA LEU A 574 -3.25 38.21 3.19
C LEU A 574 -3.08 36.71 2.85
N ASN A 575 -4.17 36.05 2.47
CA ASN A 575 -4.17 34.62 2.10
C ASN A 575 -4.23 34.38 0.58
N ASP A 576 -4.24 35.43 -0.24
CA ASP A 576 -4.33 35.33 -1.69
C ASP A 576 -3.01 35.77 -2.37
N PRO A 577 -2.21 34.82 -2.88
CA PRO A 577 -0.89 35.11 -3.46
C PRO A 577 -0.93 35.97 -4.72
N GLU A 578 -2.01 35.91 -5.51
CA GLU A 578 -2.12 36.72 -6.73
C GLU A 578 -2.44 38.17 -6.36
N LYS A 579 -3.37 38.37 -5.42
CA LYS A 579 -3.73 39.71 -4.94
C LYS A 579 -2.59 40.39 -4.19
N ILE A 580 -1.82 39.65 -3.39
CA ILE A 580 -0.62 40.19 -2.74
C ILE A 580 0.42 40.60 -3.77
N LYS A 581 0.63 39.78 -4.80
CA LYS A 581 1.60 40.11 -5.85
C LYS A 581 1.17 41.35 -6.62
N GLU A 582 -0.11 41.45 -6.98
CA GLU A 582 -0.69 42.61 -7.62
C GLU A 582 -0.57 43.86 -6.75
N PHE A 583 -0.84 43.74 -5.45
CA PHE A 583 -0.66 44.83 -4.48
C PHE A 583 0.79 45.31 -4.45
N ILE A 584 1.76 44.39 -4.33
CA ILE A 584 3.18 44.71 -4.34
C ILE A 584 3.58 45.40 -5.66
N ASP A 585 3.16 44.88 -6.81
CA ASP A 585 3.53 45.43 -8.12
C ASP A 585 2.99 46.86 -8.32
N ASN A 586 1.84 47.18 -7.72
CA ASN A 586 1.21 48.50 -7.79
C ASN A 586 1.80 49.52 -6.82
N HIS A 587 2.35 49.08 -5.68
CA HIS A 587 2.77 49.97 -4.59
C HIS A 587 4.28 49.96 -4.32
N ALA A 588 5.07 49.10 -4.97
CA ALA A 588 6.51 49.10 -4.80
C ALA A 588 7.16 50.40 -5.35
N ASP A 589 8.17 50.91 -4.63
CA ASP A 589 8.91 52.10 -5.04
C ASP A 589 9.49 51.95 -6.45
N LYS A 590 9.14 52.90 -7.32
CA LYS A 590 9.64 52.96 -8.70
C LYS A 590 11.07 53.49 -8.78
N LYS A 591 11.59 54.15 -7.73
CA LYS A 591 12.99 54.60 -7.69
C LYS A 591 13.93 53.43 -7.35
N PRO A 592 15.08 53.30 -8.03
CA PRO A 592 16.08 52.30 -7.66
C PRO A 592 16.67 52.61 -6.28
N SER A 593 17.01 51.58 -5.50
CA SER A 593 17.71 51.79 -4.22
C SER A 593 19.14 52.30 -4.44
N GLU A 594 19.72 53.01 -3.47
CA GLU A 594 21.12 53.50 -3.53
C GLU A 594 22.12 52.40 -3.92
N LYS A 595 22.01 51.21 -3.34
CA LYS A 595 22.86 50.05 -3.70
C LYS A 595 22.74 49.63 -5.16
N GLN A 596 21.55 49.76 -5.75
CA GLN A 596 21.36 49.44 -7.17
C GLN A 596 21.97 50.51 -8.07
N VAL A 597 21.87 51.78 -7.67
CA VAL A 597 22.49 52.91 -8.37
C VAL A 597 24.02 52.81 -8.30
N GLU A 598 24.57 52.57 -7.11
CA GLU A 598 26.01 52.40 -6.88
C GLU A 598 26.56 51.22 -7.68
N TYR A 599 25.86 50.08 -7.65
CA TYR A 599 26.22 48.92 -8.45
C TYR A 599 26.17 49.20 -9.95
N ALA A 600 25.15 49.92 -10.43
CA ALA A 600 25.05 50.30 -11.84
C ALA A 600 26.17 51.25 -12.27
N LYS A 601 26.55 52.21 -11.42
CA LYS A 601 27.69 53.13 -11.67
C LYS A 601 29.01 52.37 -11.77
N ALA A 602 29.30 51.48 -10.81
CA ALA A 602 30.49 50.63 -10.87
C ALA A 602 30.51 49.73 -12.11
N LEU A 603 29.35 49.24 -12.56
CA LEU A 603 29.24 48.45 -13.79
C LEU A 603 29.44 49.31 -15.05
N SER A 604 28.99 50.58 -15.03
CA SER A 604 29.18 51.55 -16.12
C SER A 604 30.66 51.83 -16.32
N GLU A 605 31.40 52.13 -15.24
CA GLU A 605 32.85 52.32 -15.28
C GLU A 605 33.57 51.09 -15.83
N LYS A 606 33.18 49.90 -15.39
CA LYS A 606 33.82 48.65 -15.81
C LYS A 606 33.54 48.26 -17.27
N THR A 607 32.41 48.66 -17.82
CA THR A 607 31.98 48.23 -19.17
C THR A 607 32.07 49.32 -20.22
N GLY A 608 32.27 50.58 -19.83
CA GLY A 608 32.21 51.74 -20.70
C GLY A 608 30.80 52.07 -21.22
N LEU A 609 29.76 51.33 -20.79
CA LEU A 609 28.39 51.60 -21.20
C LEU A 609 27.87 52.86 -20.50
N LYS A 610 27.32 53.80 -21.28
CA LYS A 610 26.76 55.05 -20.76
C LYS A 610 25.53 54.75 -19.88
N LEU A 611 25.59 55.19 -18.62
CA LEU A 611 24.48 55.20 -17.69
C LEU A 611 23.92 56.63 -17.61
N THR A 612 22.63 56.79 -17.88
CA THR A 612 21.94 58.10 -17.96
C THR A 612 20.96 58.28 -16.81
N ASP A 613 20.55 59.53 -16.57
CA ASP A 613 19.58 59.88 -15.53
C ASP A 613 18.22 59.21 -15.73
N LYS A 614 17.88 58.82 -16.98
CA LYS A 614 16.69 58.05 -17.31
C LYS A 614 16.74 56.63 -16.75
N GLU A 615 17.91 56.01 -16.69
CA GLU A 615 18.05 54.70 -16.06
C GLU A 615 18.12 54.83 -14.53
N LEU A 616 18.72 55.89 -14.02
CA LEU A 616 18.83 56.13 -12.57
C LEU A 616 17.51 56.52 -11.89
N SER A 617 16.53 57.01 -12.64
CA SER A 617 15.25 57.48 -12.12
C SER A 617 14.17 56.40 -11.97
N ASP A 618 14.29 55.26 -12.66
CA ASP A 618 13.31 54.17 -12.61
C ASP A 618 13.96 52.78 -12.44
N LYS A 619 13.43 51.99 -11.52
CA LYS A 619 13.97 50.68 -11.13
C LYS A 619 13.88 49.65 -12.25
N LYS A 620 12.85 49.73 -13.12
CA LYS A 620 12.71 48.81 -14.25
C LYS A 620 13.70 49.18 -15.37
N THR A 621 13.89 50.46 -15.66
CA THR A 621 14.90 50.92 -16.63
C THR A 621 16.31 50.61 -16.15
N LEU A 622 16.63 50.89 -14.87
CA LEU A 622 17.93 50.54 -14.28
C LEU A 622 18.20 49.04 -14.33
N LYS A 623 17.21 48.20 -13.99
CA LYS A 623 17.37 46.75 -14.02
C LYS A 623 17.66 46.23 -15.42
N LYS A 624 16.91 46.69 -16.44
CA LYS A 624 17.16 46.33 -17.84
C LYS A 624 18.57 46.75 -18.29
N TRP A 625 19.01 47.93 -17.87
CA TRP A 625 20.35 48.41 -18.16
C TRP A 625 21.43 47.58 -17.46
N ILE A 626 21.27 47.27 -16.17
CA ILE A 626 22.19 46.40 -15.41
C ILE A 626 22.30 45.02 -16.08
N ASP A 627 21.19 44.43 -16.51
CA ASP A 627 21.20 43.12 -17.17
C ASP A 627 21.95 43.17 -18.52
N LYS A 628 21.82 44.27 -19.27
CA LYS A 628 22.60 44.52 -20.49
C LYS A 628 24.09 44.69 -20.17
N ALA A 629 24.42 45.52 -19.19
CA ALA A 629 25.79 45.80 -18.80
C ALA A 629 26.50 44.57 -18.21
N LYS A 630 25.79 43.70 -17.47
CA LYS A 630 26.33 42.39 -17.04
C LYS A 630 26.69 41.50 -18.22
N LYS A 631 25.84 41.44 -19.24
CA LYS A 631 26.14 40.66 -20.46
C LYS A 631 27.37 41.21 -21.18
N GLU A 632 27.51 42.53 -21.25
CA GLU A 632 28.67 43.16 -21.88
C GLU A 632 29.95 42.92 -21.06
N ALA A 633 29.88 43.09 -19.73
CA ALA A 633 30.99 42.77 -18.82
C ALA A 633 31.44 41.31 -18.97
N MET A 634 30.50 40.39 -19.26
CA MET A 634 30.78 38.97 -19.40
C MET A 634 31.54 38.63 -20.69
N LYS A 635 31.38 39.41 -21.77
CA LYS A 635 32.06 39.15 -23.05
C LYS A 635 33.57 39.27 -22.93
N ASN A 636 34.04 40.21 -22.11
CA ASN A 636 35.46 40.49 -21.91
C ASN A 636 35.97 39.94 -20.55
N TYR A 637 35.19 39.10 -19.89
CA TYR A 637 35.54 38.58 -18.56
C TYR A 637 36.53 37.42 -18.68
N GLN A 638 37.74 37.60 -18.16
CA GLN A 638 38.70 36.51 -17.98
C GLN A 638 38.59 35.95 -16.57
N LEU A 639 38.58 34.62 -16.47
CA LEU A 639 38.60 33.93 -15.18
C LEU A 639 39.91 34.24 -14.45
N SER A 640 39.83 34.55 -13.16
CA SER A 640 41.02 34.69 -12.33
C SER A 640 41.69 33.33 -12.11
N GLU A 641 42.98 33.35 -11.78
CA GLU A 641 43.73 32.10 -11.52
C GLU A 641 43.10 31.28 -10.39
N LYS A 642 42.54 31.95 -9.38
CA LYS A 642 41.77 31.32 -8.31
C LYS A 642 40.51 30.62 -8.82
N GLN A 643 39.81 31.19 -9.80
CA GLN A 643 38.62 30.59 -10.40
C GLN A 643 38.99 29.40 -11.29
N LYS A 644 40.06 29.51 -12.08
CA LYS A 644 40.59 28.39 -12.88
C LYS A 644 41.01 27.22 -11.99
N ASN A 645 41.70 27.49 -10.88
CA ASN A 645 42.09 26.46 -9.90
C ASN A 645 40.89 25.75 -9.28
N VAL A 646 39.75 26.43 -9.06
CA VAL A 646 38.52 25.78 -8.62
C VAL A 646 37.96 24.84 -9.71
N LEU A 647 38.00 25.24 -10.98
CA LEU A 647 37.55 24.38 -12.07
C LEU A 647 38.41 23.12 -12.20
N ILE A 648 39.74 23.28 -12.14
CA ILE A 648 40.72 22.17 -12.15
C ILE A 648 40.45 21.22 -10.98
N LYS A 649 40.27 21.73 -9.77
CA LYS A 649 39.96 20.91 -8.58
C LYS A 649 38.72 20.02 -8.76
N TYR A 650 37.76 20.43 -9.59
CA TYR A 650 36.53 19.69 -9.84
C TYR A 650 36.49 19.00 -11.22
N GLY A 651 37.63 18.91 -11.92
CA GLY A 651 37.76 18.26 -13.23
C GLY A 651 36.90 18.91 -14.32
N ARG A 652 36.80 20.25 -14.30
CA ARG A 652 36.01 21.06 -15.24
C ARG A 652 36.86 22.07 -16.00
N GLU A 653 38.04 21.65 -16.43
CA GLU A 653 38.96 22.44 -17.26
C GLU A 653 38.32 22.86 -18.59
N ASP A 654 37.36 22.07 -19.09
CA ASP A 654 36.52 22.37 -20.26
C ASP A 654 35.78 23.71 -20.17
N LEU A 655 35.62 24.25 -18.96
CA LEU A 655 34.93 25.52 -18.71
C LEU A 655 35.87 26.73 -18.64
N ILE A 656 37.19 26.55 -18.68
CA ILE A 656 38.16 27.65 -18.53
C ILE A 656 37.98 28.69 -19.65
N GLU A 657 37.75 28.23 -20.88
CA GLU A 657 37.49 29.09 -22.05
C GLU A 657 36.01 29.52 -22.16
N LYS A 658 35.16 29.18 -21.18
CA LYS A 658 33.73 29.52 -21.15
C LYS A 658 33.36 30.24 -19.85
N PRO A 659 33.76 31.50 -19.66
CA PRO A 659 33.70 32.17 -18.37
C PRO A 659 32.29 32.22 -17.75
N ALA A 660 31.24 32.34 -18.57
CA ALA A 660 29.85 32.40 -18.10
C ALA A 660 29.36 31.05 -17.53
N GLU A 661 29.78 29.95 -18.15
CA GLU A 661 29.46 28.60 -17.69
C GLU A 661 30.32 28.22 -16.47
N ALA A 662 31.59 28.59 -16.50
CA ALA A 662 32.52 28.47 -15.37
C ALA A 662 31.98 29.15 -14.10
N LEU A 663 31.57 30.43 -14.17
CA LEU A 663 31.07 31.14 -12.99
C LEU A 663 29.78 30.53 -12.43
N LYS A 664 28.88 30.04 -13.29
CA LYS A 664 27.67 29.31 -12.85
C LYS A 664 28.03 28.01 -12.13
N PHE A 665 28.99 27.26 -12.67
CA PHE A 665 29.49 26.03 -12.05
C PHE A 665 30.13 26.33 -10.68
N ILE A 666 31.06 27.28 -10.62
CA ILE A 666 31.74 27.69 -9.38
C ILE A 666 30.72 28.14 -8.33
N ALA A 667 29.72 28.96 -8.71
CA ALA A 667 28.67 29.41 -7.79
C ALA A 667 27.80 28.26 -7.26
N SER A 668 27.52 27.24 -8.08
CA SER A 668 26.79 26.04 -7.66
C SER A 668 27.55 25.24 -6.60
N LYS A 669 28.89 25.23 -6.66
CA LYS A 669 29.75 24.56 -5.69
C LYS A 669 29.92 25.38 -4.41
N LEU A 670 30.05 26.70 -4.51
CA LEU A 670 30.14 27.58 -3.34
C LEU A 670 28.84 27.65 -2.52
N LYS A 671 27.67 27.52 -3.16
CA LYS A 671 26.38 27.40 -2.44
C LYS A 671 26.28 26.13 -1.57
N LYS A 672 27.06 25.08 -1.86
CA LYS A 672 27.15 23.87 -1.02
C LYS A 672 27.98 24.07 0.26
N PHE A 673 28.76 25.15 0.37
CA PHE A 673 29.64 25.43 1.52
C PHE A 673 29.16 26.57 2.44
N LYS A 674 27.97 27.13 2.18
CA LYS A 674 27.29 28.07 3.09
C LYS A 674 26.08 27.44 3.81
N LYS A 675 26.06 26.11 3.90
CA LYS A 675 25.09 25.32 4.65
C LYS A 675 25.81 24.51 5.70
#